data_AF-X6LJF3-F1
#
_entry.id   AF-X6LJF3-F1
#
_cell.length_a   1.000
_cell.length_b   1.000
_cell.length_c   1.000
_cell.angle_alpha   90.00
_cell.angle_beta   90.00
_cell.angle_gamma   90.00
#
_symmetry.space_group_name_H-M   'P 1'
#
loop_
_entity.id
_entity.type
_entity.pdbx_description
1 polymer ?
#
loop_
_entity_poly.entity_id
_entity_poly.type
_entity_poly.pdbx_seq_one_letter_code
_entity_poly.pdbx_strand_id
1 'polypeptide(L)'
;MNKNRQHLPKVPSDGMEWLRIIASSNKIMKECFDTFRNNQVFEDHMQNFAENDSVQQARGTSLMEVRKYLINFLTSNFNNMSAMYNRLLHFAQNEMNSEKLECFKIIRSAWDSIVQDAIDPQVCFFFLVFLGRKKKEPLKKNLYFGLKKKKKGWMHQKDKEMLKKIRNVHFEDEKQLDKEKYMEIEYLTEETSKETEEKSGMQKEPKKQMKRMSQEEFEQLTDRLLMFITGDAGGTDNEVLTSQKGISVMTREDIEELLKRRQKQMTAMGPDVFKIVLDRIRTQAIDGQKLIASLKKSARALGELLLGQDFDIAINREQLVTELMKIIDFEILKERVKNDLIPKFDKCKSIAKKRLEYFGLGGRQELEMERIIEFSRGIDKFEAIDNQWNLCLKKWISDVSNLRQRYPLLSFYTVNDMRFLCERLRSYVQSNKQGSIGAIASKISLIYPDITIAQIQANVASKSNWNWEDKNILEELAKTLETFESVAKSSGKSIKDEKTVKYLLPGQPRLYICQDSQVLSYVVKLYLSQGQIPIASRMLFCDHSTSLEQLECFLIRSVSHSTATIALHCLVLPELLTRPVQQGLIRILPNYMTKSHSLLAVITTDSQCLMAQTLSAYRDTNPPILDQTESKEFYAKVLCTDFDAFRQKKNDAPFVTVYFSQNPCVGKSYVIAQRAKSLNLKDGYFVHVPINTSVVDTDFIVDRLSSAPVTDDLTVFHINISSQAGKDVNTMMFQLLVLRYITKVNGESFSVRKNHAFLVELPTQLSSTHVKTRLSDVFNWFYFFGDRIKDLAIPFSEVIDDLRTAPNTNPPEHAVRNQLALSEKEHFVLKYLDALNKGLLNNSQLTKDWDHTQHSLVDIQRIKQLLVQYSPKAWNSLVQFKSFLQFMYRQLLQVYNFLYIKNEYVPMIDKDRHIIPLHEMIVFSLVQSAQDIACSSHLIYEPTTDIEVKEKEEKEEEAEEASGTEEFFLVQMWKTADPPIVLLNQTPIAKSTQICMSNLITLRQDLEQAQIEHSLSLLSMNLKKNVHPHAVEWTLVQEQHKWDIYNFEEDFQKRQTWCRKMECTTRREKTSRSKCICYCKFVVDLKVQTKPNENNK
;
A
#
# COMPACT_ATOMS: atom_id res chain seq x y z
N MET A 1 37.02 -20.78 -5.13
CA MET A 1 36.08 -21.82 -5.62
C MET A 1 36.06 -21.96 -7.14
N ASN A 2 35.99 -20.89 -7.95
CA ASN A 2 35.93 -21.00 -9.43
C ASN A 2 37.12 -21.69 -10.14
N LYS A 3 38.28 -21.86 -9.49
CA LYS A 3 39.47 -22.49 -10.12
C LYS A 3 39.57 -24.03 -9.97
N ASN A 4 38.78 -24.67 -9.10
CA ASN A 4 38.91 -26.12 -8.78
C ASN A 4 37.53 -26.82 -8.72
N ARG A 5 36.71 -26.73 -9.79
CA ARG A 5 35.36 -27.35 -9.83
C ARG A 5 35.37 -28.88 -9.71
N GLN A 6 36.43 -29.56 -10.13
CA GLN A 6 36.46 -31.03 -10.25
C GLN A 6 36.77 -31.78 -8.94
N HIS A 7 37.14 -31.10 -7.85
CA HIS A 7 37.56 -31.73 -6.59
C HIS A 7 36.79 -31.21 -5.36
N LEU A 8 35.69 -30.49 -5.57
CA LEU A 8 34.83 -30.04 -4.47
C LEU A 8 33.85 -31.16 -4.08
N PRO A 9 33.67 -31.46 -2.79
CA PRO A 9 32.61 -32.36 -2.34
C PRO A 9 31.24 -31.79 -2.75
N LYS A 10 30.24 -32.67 -2.93
CA LYS A 10 28.88 -32.25 -3.35
C LYS A 10 28.34 -31.20 -2.36
N VAL A 11 28.15 -29.98 -2.85
CA VAL A 11 27.47 -28.90 -2.11
C VAL A 11 26.06 -28.77 -2.71
N PRO A 12 24.99 -28.74 -1.89
CA PRO A 12 23.63 -28.50 -2.38
C PRO A 12 23.53 -27.18 -3.17
N SER A 13 22.50 -27.06 -4.03
CA SER A 13 22.23 -25.83 -4.82
C SER A 13 22.21 -24.59 -3.93
N ASP A 14 21.54 -24.68 -2.79
CA ASP A 14 21.35 -23.56 -1.86
C ASP A 14 22.68 -23.14 -1.23
N GLY A 15 23.53 -24.11 -0.88
CA GLY A 15 24.89 -23.87 -0.39
C GLY A 15 25.79 -23.22 -1.43
N MET A 16 25.68 -23.64 -2.69
CA MET A 16 26.42 -23.03 -3.81
C MET A 16 25.98 -21.60 -4.08
N GLU A 17 24.68 -21.33 -4.03
CA GLU A 17 24.13 -19.99 -4.22
C GLU A 17 24.51 -19.06 -3.08
N TRP A 18 24.44 -19.53 -1.84
CA TRP A 18 24.93 -18.78 -0.69
C TRP A 18 26.42 -18.41 -0.82
N LEU A 19 27.27 -19.34 -1.27
CA LEU A 19 28.70 -19.06 -1.53
C LEU A 19 28.90 -17.98 -2.60
N ARG A 20 28.02 -17.91 -3.62
CA ARG A 20 28.04 -16.82 -4.63
C ARG A 20 27.63 -15.49 -4.01
N ILE A 21 26.61 -15.46 -3.15
CA ILE A 21 26.17 -14.26 -2.43
C ILE A 21 27.31 -13.71 -1.58
N ILE A 22 27.97 -14.54 -0.76
CA ILE A 22 29.10 -14.12 0.09
C ILE A 22 30.26 -13.58 -0.76
N ALA A 23 30.56 -14.22 -1.89
CA ALA A 23 31.64 -13.80 -2.78
C ALA A 23 31.35 -12.45 -3.49
N SER A 24 30.11 -12.24 -3.94
CA SER A 24 29.68 -11.04 -4.65
C SER A 24 29.33 -9.86 -3.72
N SER A 25 28.99 -10.14 -2.47
CA SER A 25 28.47 -9.16 -1.49
C SER A 25 29.43 -8.92 -0.32
N ASN A 26 30.74 -9.08 -0.54
CA ASN A 26 31.75 -8.97 0.52
C ASN A 26 31.73 -7.61 1.25
N LYS A 27 31.38 -6.53 0.54
CA LYS A 27 31.20 -5.18 1.11
C LYS A 27 30.04 -5.16 2.10
N ILE A 28 28.88 -5.68 1.72
CA ILE A 28 27.67 -5.75 2.55
C ILE A 28 27.94 -6.59 3.80
N MET A 29 28.57 -7.76 3.65
CA MET A 29 28.88 -8.63 4.79
C MET A 29 29.85 -7.97 5.78
N LYS A 30 30.84 -7.24 5.26
CA LYS A 30 31.77 -6.48 6.09
C LYS A 30 31.07 -5.32 6.80
N GLU A 31 30.26 -4.54 6.09
CA GLU A 31 29.50 -3.43 6.67
C GLU A 31 28.49 -3.93 7.70
N CYS A 32 27.81 -5.05 7.47
CA CYS A 32 26.90 -5.69 8.43
C CYS A 32 27.62 -6.10 9.71
N PHE A 33 28.78 -6.75 9.60
CA PHE A 33 29.58 -7.09 10.76
C PHE A 33 30.10 -5.84 11.49
N ASP A 34 30.64 -4.86 10.76
CA ASP A 34 31.23 -3.65 11.35
C ASP A 34 30.16 -2.77 12.04
N THR A 35 28.97 -2.67 11.44
CA THR A 35 27.83 -1.87 11.95
C THR A 35 27.18 -2.53 13.17
N PHE A 36 27.00 -3.86 13.15
CA PHE A 36 26.25 -4.59 14.18
C PHE A 36 27.12 -5.53 15.02
N ARG A 37 28.40 -5.23 15.18
CA ARG A 37 29.36 -6.08 15.90
C ARG A 37 28.96 -6.36 17.35
N ASN A 38 28.27 -5.42 18.01
CA ASN A 38 27.87 -5.50 19.40
C ASN A 38 26.41 -5.96 19.52
N ASN A 39 26.13 -6.97 20.34
CA ASN A 39 24.77 -7.47 20.59
C ASN A 39 23.85 -6.38 21.11
N GLN A 40 24.29 -5.53 22.05
CA GLN A 40 23.45 -4.47 22.60
C GLN A 40 23.05 -3.45 21.52
N VAL A 41 24.03 -2.97 20.74
CA VAL A 41 23.79 -2.01 19.64
C VAL A 41 22.86 -2.60 18.60
N PHE A 42 22.93 -3.91 18.36
CA PHE A 42 22.05 -4.58 17.42
C PHE A 42 20.61 -4.70 17.95
N GLU A 43 20.44 -5.13 19.19
CA GLU A 43 19.10 -5.22 19.82
C GLU A 43 18.44 -3.84 19.91
N ASP A 44 19.20 -2.79 20.25
CA ASP A 44 18.70 -1.41 20.30
C ASP A 44 18.21 -0.93 18.92
N HIS A 45 18.90 -1.26 17.83
CA HIS A 45 18.43 -0.94 16.47
C HIS A 45 17.23 -1.81 16.04
N MET A 46 17.21 -3.08 16.42
CA MET A 46 16.14 -4.01 16.07
C MET A 46 14.81 -3.67 16.76
N GLN A 47 14.86 -3.08 17.96
CA GLN A 47 13.69 -2.59 18.67
C GLN A 47 12.97 -1.47 17.90
N ASN A 48 13.73 -0.63 17.18
CA ASN A 48 13.19 0.47 16.35
C ASN A 48 12.65 0.01 14.98
N PHE A 49 13.13 -1.13 14.47
CA PHE A 49 12.70 -1.70 13.17
C PHE A 49 11.27 -2.28 13.19
N ALA A 50 10.71 -2.56 14.38
CA ALA A 50 9.68 -3.58 14.52
C ALA A 50 8.23 -3.09 14.66
N GLU A 51 7.95 -1.78 14.62
CA GLU A 51 6.65 -1.32 15.15
C GLU A 51 5.50 -1.21 14.13
N ASN A 52 5.70 -1.07 12.81
CA ASN A 52 4.56 -0.73 11.91
C ASN A 52 4.52 -1.30 10.47
N ASP A 53 5.44 -2.17 10.01
CA ASP A 53 5.45 -2.67 8.61
C ASP A 53 5.93 -4.13 8.47
N SER A 54 5.19 -4.95 7.72
CA SER A 54 5.52 -6.37 7.46
C SER A 54 6.80 -6.54 6.64
N VAL A 55 7.12 -5.58 5.76
CA VAL A 55 8.38 -5.56 5.00
C VAL A 55 9.56 -5.28 5.93
N GLN A 56 9.41 -4.33 6.87
CA GLN A 56 10.41 -4.03 7.90
C GLN A 56 10.62 -5.23 8.85
N GLN A 57 9.54 -5.93 9.23
CA GLN A 57 9.64 -7.14 10.07
C GLN A 57 10.39 -8.28 9.38
N ALA A 58 10.13 -8.51 8.08
CA ALA A 58 10.83 -9.53 7.29
C ALA A 58 12.32 -9.18 7.12
N ARG A 59 12.65 -7.90 6.87
CA ARG A 59 14.03 -7.40 6.81
C ARG A 59 14.74 -7.56 8.15
N GLY A 60 14.09 -7.17 9.24
CA GLY A 60 14.64 -7.29 10.59
C GLY A 60 14.94 -8.75 10.96
N THR A 61 13.99 -9.66 10.73
CA THR A 61 14.17 -11.09 11.01
C THR A 61 15.31 -11.69 10.17
N SER A 62 15.37 -11.33 8.89
CA SER A 62 16.47 -11.74 8.00
C SER A 62 17.82 -11.21 8.47
N LEU A 63 17.87 -9.98 8.99
CA LEU A 63 19.10 -9.34 9.46
C LEU A 63 19.64 -10.02 10.72
N MET A 64 18.75 -10.42 11.64
CA MET A 64 19.11 -11.21 12.82
C MET A 64 19.78 -12.53 12.45
N GLU A 65 19.18 -13.29 11.52
CA GLU A 65 19.72 -14.59 11.11
C GLU A 65 21.06 -14.46 10.36
N VAL A 66 21.17 -13.50 9.43
CA VAL A 66 22.42 -13.22 8.71
C VAL A 66 23.52 -12.76 9.67
N ARG A 67 23.20 -11.86 10.60
CA ARG A 67 24.15 -11.37 11.60
C ARG A 67 24.62 -12.47 12.54
N LYS A 68 23.69 -13.29 13.06
CA LYS A 68 24.00 -14.40 13.97
C LYS A 68 25.01 -15.35 13.32
N TYR A 69 24.84 -15.65 12.04
CA TYR A 69 25.83 -16.39 11.28
C TYR A 69 27.18 -15.64 11.19
N LEU A 70 27.17 -14.39 10.71
CA LEU A 70 28.39 -13.61 10.48
C LEU A 70 29.22 -13.45 11.74
N ILE A 71 28.58 -13.15 12.88
CA ILE A 71 29.26 -13.01 14.16
C ILE A 71 29.84 -14.35 14.58
N ASN A 72 29.04 -15.41 14.64
CA ASN A 72 29.52 -16.74 15.04
C ASN A 72 30.70 -17.20 14.17
N PHE A 73 30.63 -16.96 12.87
CA PHE A 73 31.69 -17.31 11.94
C PHE A 73 32.94 -16.45 12.14
N LEU A 74 32.82 -15.11 12.19
CA LEU A 74 33.95 -14.19 12.28
C LEU A 74 34.60 -14.12 13.68
N THR A 75 33.90 -14.52 14.73
CA THR A 75 34.45 -14.66 16.08
C THR A 75 35.02 -16.06 16.35
N SER A 76 34.86 -17.01 15.45
CA SER A 76 35.46 -18.33 15.57
C SER A 76 36.98 -18.23 15.42
N ASN A 77 37.72 -18.82 16.36
CA ASN A 77 39.18 -18.91 16.26
C ASN A 77 39.57 -19.99 15.25
N PHE A 78 40.07 -19.58 14.09
CA PHE A 78 40.61 -20.49 13.09
C PHE A 78 42.14 -20.55 13.19
N ASN A 79 42.67 -21.72 13.49
CA ASN A 79 44.11 -21.93 13.63
C ASN A 79 44.88 -21.76 12.31
N ASN A 80 44.19 -21.84 11.16
CA ASN A 80 44.72 -21.59 9.83
C ASN A 80 43.58 -21.39 8.81
N MET A 81 43.95 -20.94 7.60
CA MET A 81 43.00 -20.73 6.48
C MET A 81 42.26 -22.01 6.06
N SER A 82 42.88 -23.18 6.24
CA SER A 82 42.26 -24.47 5.90
C SER A 82 41.09 -24.80 6.84
N ALA A 83 41.24 -24.51 8.14
CA ALA A 83 40.17 -24.67 9.13
C ALA A 83 38.99 -23.72 8.86
N MET A 84 39.28 -22.46 8.51
CA MET A 84 38.24 -21.49 8.11
C MET A 84 37.51 -21.94 6.84
N TYR A 85 38.25 -22.43 5.85
CA TYR A 85 37.70 -22.97 4.61
C TYR A 85 36.78 -24.17 4.87
N ASN A 86 37.22 -25.13 5.70
CA ASN A 86 36.43 -26.30 6.05
C ASN A 86 35.15 -25.92 6.81
N ARG A 87 35.18 -24.88 7.65
CA ARG A 87 33.97 -24.38 8.33
C ARG A 87 32.99 -23.73 7.36
N LEU A 88 33.45 -22.91 6.40
CA LEU A 88 32.60 -22.35 5.34
C LEU A 88 31.96 -23.45 4.50
N LEU A 89 32.75 -24.45 4.11
CA LEU A 89 32.29 -25.57 3.30
C LEU A 89 31.27 -26.41 4.08
N HIS A 90 31.55 -26.71 5.35
CA HIS A 90 30.62 -27.43 6.21
C HIS A 90 29.28 -26.68 6.37
N PHE A 91 29.33 -25.36 6.52
CA PHE A 91 28.13 -24.54 6.61
C PHE A 91 27.31 -24.58 5.31
N ALA A 92 27.97 -24.40 4.16
CA ALA A 92 27.31 -24.51 2.85
C ALA A 92 26.70 -25.89 2.60
N GLN A 93 27.33 -26.95 3.10
CA GLN A 93 26.89 -28.32 2.85
C GLN A 93 25.76 -28.78 3.77
N ASN A 94 25.82 -28.39 5.05
CA ASN A 94 25.02 -29.04 6.10
C ASN A 94 24.12 -28.08 6.86
N GLU A 95 24.43 -26.78 6.89
CA GLU A 95 23.70 -25.81 7.71
C GLU A 95 22.89 -24.80 6.88
N MET A 96 23.22 -24.63 5.60
CA MET A 96 22.52 -23.75 4.66
C MET A 96 21.31 -24.47 4.05
N ASN A 97 20.13 -23.85 4.18
CA ASN A 97 18.86 -24.30 3.61
C ASN A 97 18.17 -23.13 2.89
N SER A 98 17.06 -23.40 2.20
CA SER A 98 16.31 -22.41 1.44
C SER A 98 15.87 -21.19 2.26
N GLU A 99 15.44 -21.39 3.51
CA GLU A 99 15.01 -20.32 4.42
C GLU A 99 16.16 -19.37 4.80
N LYS A 100 17.31 -19.92 5.20
CA LYS A 100 18.50 -19.11 5.50
C LYS A 100 19.00 -18.40 4.25
N LEU A 101 19.02 -19.09 3.10
CA LEU A 101 19.42 -18.50 1.83
C LEU A 101 18.55 -17.29 1.49
N GLU A 102 17.24 -17.37 1.73
CA GLU A 102 16.32 -16.27 1.51
C GLU A 102 16.61 -15.08 2.42
N CYS A 103 16.95 -15.31 3.69
CA CYS A 103 17.41 -14.25 4.59
C CYS A 103 18.64 -13.52 4.02
N PHE A 104 19.62 -14.25 3.47
CA PHE A 104 20.79 -13.65 2.82
C PHE A 104 20.44 -12.84 1.56
N LYS A 105 19.45 -13.28 0.78
CA LYS A 105 18.96 -12.57 -0.41
C LYS A 105 18.20 -11.28 -0.03
N ILE A 106 17.37 -11.33 1.00
CA ILE A 106 16.68 -10.16 1.55
C ILE A 106 17.69 -9.11 2.02
N ILE A 107 18.72 -9.51 2.77
CA ILE A 107 19.75 -8.57 3.22
C ILE A 107 20.58 -8.01 2.07
N ARG A 108 20.90 -8.81 1.06
CA ARG A 108 21.61 -8.32 -0.13
C ARG A 108 20.81 -7.29 -0.92
N SER A 109 19.52 -7.54 -1.13
CA SER A 109 18.64 -6.66 -1.94
C SER A 109 18.21 -5.40 -1.19
N ALA A 110 18.02 -5.49 0.13
CA ALA A 110 17.52 -4.39 0.94
C ALA A 110 18.62 -3.64 1.71
N TRP A 111 19.91 -3.94 1.54
CA TRP A 111 20.99 -3.40 2.37
C TRP A 111 20.98 -1.87 2.46
N ASP A 112 20.88 -1.17 1.34
CA ASP A 112 20.91 0.30 1.34
C ASP A 112 19.69 0.90 2.07
N SER A 113 18.51 0.26 1.96
CA SER A 113 17.32 0.65 2.72
C SER A 113 17.49 0.33 4.19
N ILE A 114 17.99 -0.87 4.54
CA ILE A 114 18.23 -1.28 5.93
C ILE A 114 19.24 -0.33 6.59
N VAL A 115 20.29 0.06 5.88
CA VAL A 115 21.29 1.01 6.38
C VAL A 115 20.68 2.40 6.53
N GLN A 116 19.84 2.86 5.60
CA GLN A 116 19.14 4.15 5.74
C GLN A 116 18.12 4.15 6.88
N ASP A 117 17.40 3.05 7.07
CA ASP A 117 16.35 2.89 8.07
C ASP A 117 16.96 2.63 9.47
N ALA A 118 18.07 1.88 9.56
CA ALA A 118 18.83 1.65 10.79
C ALA A 118 19.64 2.89 11.21
N ILE A 119 20.18 3.63 10.24
CA ILE A 119 20.92 4.85 10.46
C ILE A 119 19.95 6.02 10.24
N ASP A 120 19.03 6.17 11.18
CA ASP A 120 18.27 7.41 11.34
C ASP A 120 19.24 8.63 11.24
N PRO A 121 18.93 9.65 10.43
CA PRO A 121 19.68 10.91 10.39
C PRO A 121 19.95 11.51 11.78
N GLN A 122 19.11 11.24 12.78
CA GLN A 122 19.30 11.66 14.17
C GLN A 122 20.41 10.87 14.90
N VAL A 123 20.57 9.57 14.63
CA VAL A 123 21.63 8.72 15.21
C VAL A 123 23.00 9.03 14.61
N CYS A 124 23.05 9.49 13.36
CA CYS A 124 24.28 9.94 12.71
C CYS A 124 24.92 11.16 13.42
N PHE A 125 24.12 11.95 14.14
CA PHE A 125 24.60 13.06 14.99
C PHE A 125 25.23 12.56 16.30
N PHE A 126 24.77 11.43 16.84
CA PHE A 126 25.30 10.77 18.03
C PHE A 126 26.58 9.98 17.75
N PHE A 127 26.65 9.29 16.60
CA PHE A 127 27.75 8.36 16.30
C PHE A 127 29.09 9.07 15.97
N LEU A 128 29.05 10.28 15.41
CA LEU A 128 30.25 11.06 15.09
C LEU A 128 30.94 11.68 16.33
N VAL A 129 30.29 11.68 17.49
CA VAL A 129 30.87 12.16 18.76
C VAL A 129 31.51 11.01 19.55
N PHE A 130 31.07 9.77 19.34
CA PHE A 130 31.41 8.65 20.24
C PHE A 130 32.71 7.90 19.92
N LEU A 131 33.29 8.04 18.72
CA LEU A 131 34.56 7.39 18.36
C LEU A 131 35.72 8.39 18.17
N GLY A 132 36.39 8.70 19.27
CA GLY A 132 37.75 9.24 19.24
C GLY A 132 38.77 8.17 18.83
N ARG A 133 39.15 8.08 17.55
CA ARG A 133 40.41 7.44 17.14
C ARG A 133 41.28 8.34 16.27
N LYS A 134 42.57 8.34 16.63
CA LYS A 134 43.68 9.09 16.02
C LYS A 134 43.89 8.69 14.55
N LYS A 135 44.21 9.70 13.74
CA LYS A 135 44.62 9.67 12.32
C LYS A 135 45.70 8.63 11.99
N LYS A 136 45.62 8.05 10.78
CA LYS A 136 46.66 8.11 9.73
C LYS A 136 46.05 7.88 8.32
N GLU A 137 46.23 8.89 7.46
CA GLU A 137 46.13 8.96 5.97
C GLU A 137 44.77 9.00 5.22
N PRO A 138 44.73 9.66 4.03
CA PRO A 138 43.57 10.44 3.59
C PRO A 138 42.82 9.85 2.39
N LEU A 139 41.49 9.90 2.42
CA LEU A 139 40.63 9.77 1.25
C LEU A 139 39.55 10.88 1.26
N LYS A 140 39.14 11.26 0.05
CA LYS A 140 38.86 12.63 -0.37
C LYS A 140 37.53 13.20 0.13
N LYS A 141 37.60 14.50 0.44
CA LYS A 141 36.57 15.49 0.79
C LYS A 141 35.31 15.43 -0.08
N ASN A 142 34.13 15.47 0.56
CA ASN A 142 33.08 16.48 0.34
C ASN A 142 31.96 16.31 1.37
N LEU A 143 32.14 16.87 2.57
CA LEU A 143 31.04 17.38 3.41
C LEU A 143 31.67 18.37 4.41
N TYR A 144 31.64 19.65 4.06
CA TYR A 144 32.11 20.74 4.91
C TYR A 144 30.89 21.39 5.57
N PHE A 145 30.52 20.96 6.78
CA PHE A 145 29.73 21.81 7.68
C PHE A 145 30.70 22.68 8.47
N GLY A 146 30.71 23.98 8.15
CA GLY A 146 31.53 24.98 8.81
C GLY A 146 31.05 25.31 10.23
N LEU A 147 31.32 24.44 11.21
CA LEU A 147 31.20 24.79 12.63
C LEU A 147 32.58 25.13 13.20
N LYS A 148 32.93 26.43 13.15
CA LYS A 148 34.05 26.98 13.92
C LYS A 148 33.82 26.68 15.42
N LYS A 149 34.82 26.09 16.09
CA LYS A 149 34.90 25.75 17.52
C LYS A 149 34.59 26.88 18.54
N LYS A 150 34.19 28.08 18.10
CA LYS A 150 33.88 29.24 18.96
C LYS A 150 32.38 29.42 19.31
N LYS A 151 31.46 28.55 18.86
CA LYS A 151 30.00 28.72 19.07
C LYS A 151 29.28 27.65 19.91
N LYS A 152 29.98 26.72 20.59
CA LYS A 152 29.28 25.74 21.46
C LYS A 152 28.51 26.40 22.61
N GLY A 153 29.00 27.50 23.20
CA GLY A 153 28.31 28.18 24.31
C GLY A 153 26.99 28.88 23.94
N TRP A 154 26.73 29.22 22.67
CA TRP A 154 25.55 30.00 22.26
C TRP A 154 24.28 29.15 22.11
N MET A 155 24.42 27.89 21.71
CA MET A 155 23.28 26.98 21.51
C MET A 155 22.59 26.67 22.86
N HIS A 156 23.37 26.51 23.93
CA HIS A 156 22.87 26.18 25.26
C HIS A 156 22.13 27.33 25.95
N GLN A 157 22.53 28.58 25.69
CA GLN A 157 21.83 29.74 26.28
C GLN A 157 20.43 29.92 25.67
N LYS A 158 20.28 29.68 24.36
CA LYS A 158 18.97 29.74 23.69
C LYS A 158 18.03 28.68 24.24
N ASP A 159 18.51 27.44 24.38
CA ASP A 159 17.75 26.32 24.92
C ASP A 159 17.33 26.57 26.39
N LYS A 160 18.25 27.09 27.22
CA LYS A 160 17.96 27.53 28.59
C LYS A 160 16.88 28.61 28.66
N GLU A 161 16.97 29.63 27.81
CA GLU A 161 15.99 30.71 27.76
C GLU A 161 14.63 30.22 27.25
N MET A 162 14.61 29.29 26.29
CA MET A 162 13.39 28.66 25.79
C MET A 162 12.63 27.95 26.91
N LEU A 163 13.31 27.13 27.72
CA LEU A 163 12.69 26.44 28.86
C LEU A 163 12.10 27.40 29.91
N LYS A 164 12.78 28.52 30.19
CA LYS A 164 12.27 29.53 31.12
C LYS A 164 11.01 30.23 30.59
N LYS A 165 10.85 30.26 29.28
CA LYS A 165 9.77 30.96 28.57
C LYS A 165 8.58 30.08 28.23
N ILE A 166 8.60 28.79 28.58
CA ILE A 166 7.42 27.91 28.47
C ILE A 166 6.28 28.46 29.32
N ARG A 167 5.08 28.43 28.75
CA ARG A 167 3.86 28.97 29.37
C ARG A 167 2.75 27.95 29.43
N ASN A 168 2.43 27.30 28.32
CA ASN A 168 1.28 26.40 28.24
C ASN A 168 1.63 25.11 27.50
N VAL A 169 0.86 24.06 27.78
CA VAL A 169 0.78 22.85 26.96
C VAL A 169 -0.60 22.82 26.34
N HIS A 170 -0.67 22.65 25.03
CA HIS A 170 -1.90 22.59 24.25
C HIS A 170 -2.10 21.15 23.78
N PHE A 171 -3.33 20.65 23.93
CA PHE A 171 -3.77 19.43 23.27
C PHE A 171 -4.65 19.80 22.08
N GLU A 172 -4.23 19.39 20.89
CA GLU A 172 -4.90 19.67 19.63
C GLU A 172 -6.18 18.81 19.47
N ASP A 173 -6.83 18.84 18.30
CA ASP A 173 -8.00 18.00 18.03
C ASP A 173 -7.60 16.52 17.97
N GLU A 174 -8.30 15.67 18.75
CA GLU A 174 -8.10 14.22 18.80
C GLU A 174 -8.37 13.53 17.45
N LYS A 175 -9.03 14.20 16.50
CA LYS A 175 -9.29 13.73 15.13
C LYS A 175 -8.06 13.80 14.22
N GLN A 176 -6.97 14.45 14.64
CA GLN A 176 -5.77 14.54 13.81
C GLN A 176 -5.20 13.14 13.53
N LEU A 177 -4.83 12.89 12.27
CA LEU A 177 -4.22 11.62 11.84
C LEU A 177 -2.82 11.45 12.44
N ASP A 178 -2.10 12.55 12.59
CA ASP A 178 -0.75 12.60 13.14
C ASP A 178 -0.82 12.75 14.66
N LYS A 179 -0.79 11.61 15.36
CA LYS A 179 -0.84 11.57 16.82
C LYS A 179 0.39 12.21 17.48
N GLU A 180 1.49 12.38 16.76
CA GLU A 180 2.72 13.00 17.27
C GLU A 180 2.59 14.51 17.39
N LYS A 181 1.69 15.12 16.59
CA LYS A 181 1.36 16.56 16.65
C LYS A 181 0.24 16.91 17.63
N TYR A 182 -0.31 15.91 18.31
CA TYR A 182 -1.44 16.12 19.20
C TYR A 182 -1.11 16.99 20.43
N MET A 183 0.15 17.03 20.86
CA MET A 183 0.59 17.84 22.00
C MET A 183 1.62 18.88 21.54
N GLU A 184 1.34 20.16 21.81
CA GLU A 184 2.23 21.28 21.50
C GLU A 184 2.57 22.07 22.76
N ILE A 185 3.78 22.61 22.82
CA ILE A 185 4.26 23.44 23.93
C ILE A 185 4.38 24.88 23.48
N GLU A 186 3.66 25.77 24.16
CA GLU A 186 3.69 27.20 23.90
C GLU A 186 4.72 27.90 24.79
N TYR A 187 5.57 28.71 24.17
CA TYR A 187 6.62 29.48 24.83
C TYR A 187 6.69 30.91 24.29
N LEU A 188 7.11 31.83 25.16
CA LEU A 188 7.30 33.23 24.78
C LEU A 188 8.60 33.42 24.00
N THR A 189 8.54 34.22 22.94
CA THR A 189 9.72 34.76 22.26
C THR A 189 9.68 36.28 22.24
N GLU A 190 10.85 36.88 22.42
CA GLU A 190 11.04 38.32 22.28
C GLU A 190 11.72 38.52 20.94
N GLU A 191 10.97 38.99 19.95
CA GLU A 191 11.56 39.35 18.67
C GLU A 191 12.26 40.71 18.84
N THR A 192 13.59 40.69 18.89
CA THR A 192 14.37 41.90 18.71
C THR A 192 14.23 42.32 17.25
N SER A 193 13.34 43.28 16.96
CA SER A 193 13.10 43.84 15.63
C SER A 193 14.35 44.55 15.13
N LYS A 194 15.31 43.80 14.57
CA LYS A 194 16.57 44.35 14.05
C LYS A 194 16.47 44.89 12.63
N GLU A 195 15.33 44.79 11.95
CA GLU A 195 15.22 45.13 10.52
C GLU A 195 14.32 46.35 10.20
N THR A 196 13.99 47.22 11.16
CA THR A 196 13.17 48.42 10.83
C THR A 196 13.43 49.66 11.69
N GLU A 197 14.59 49.77 12.34
CA GLU A 197 14.91 50.92 13.22
C GLU A 197 15.55 52.14 12.52
N GLU A 198 15.71 52.15 11.19
CA GLU A 198 16.38 53.30 10.55
C GLU A 198 15.52 54.55 10.30
N LYS A 199 14.20 54.58 10.58
CA LYS A 199 13.38 55.78 10.21
C LYS A 199 12.32 56.31 11.19
N SER A 200 12.21 55.82 12.42
CA SER A 200 11.38 56.52 13.41
C SER A 200 11.95 56.36 14.81
N GLY A 201 12.48 57.44 15.39
CA GLY A 201 13.06 57.49 16.74
C GLY A 201 12.09 57.26 17.90
N MET A 202 11.05 56.44 17.72
CA MET A 202 10.24 55.91 18.81
C MET A 202 10.77 54.53 19.22
N GLN A 203 11.29 54.42 20.44
CA GLN A 203 11.48 53.14 21.12
C GLN A 203 10.12 52.43 21.19
N LYS A 204 9.87 51.47 20.30
CA LYS A 204 8.72 50.57 20.43
C LYS A 204 9.08 49.47 21.42
N GLU A 205 8.25 49.27 22.43
CA GLU A 205 8.39 48.14 23.34
C GLU A 205 8.46 46.82 22.54
N PRO A 206 9.36 45.89 22.90
CA PRO A 206 9.50 44.62 22.19
C PRO A 206 8.18 43.84 22.26
N LYS A 207 7.60 43.55 21.09
CA LYS A 207 6.39 42.72 21.01
C LYS A 207 6.75 41.29 21.41
N LYS A 208 6.15 40.82 22.51
CA LYS A 208 6.20 39.42 22.92
C LYS A 208 5.30 38.61 21.98
N GLN A 209 5.88 37.61 21.30
CA GLN A 209 5.14 36.69 20.44
C GLN A 209 5.14 35.30 21.07
N MET A 210 3.96 34.67 21.17
CA MET A 210 3.86 33.25 21.50
C MET A 210 4.28 32.42 20.29
N LYS A 211 5.16 31.45 20.50
CA LYS A 211 5.52 30.42 19.53
C LYS A 211 5.18 29.05 20.12
N ARG A 212 4.90 28.09 19.24
CA ARG A 212 4.63 26.70 19.60
C ARG A 212 5.78 25.82 19.14
N MET A 213 6.03 24.75 19.87
CA MET A 213 6.95 23.69 19.50
C MET A 213 6.26 22.34 19.66
N SER A 214 6.60 21.39 18.79
CA SER A 214 6.03 20.04 18.85
C SER A 214 6.53 19.27 20.08
N GLN A 215 5.84 18.17 20.41
CA GLN A 215 6.31 17.21 21.40
C GLN A 215 7.75 16.76 21.12
N GLU A 216 8.05 16.38 19.88
CA GLU A 216 9.38 15.91 19.46
C GLU A 216 10.45 17.01 19.62
N GLU A 217 10.15 18.24 19.20
CA GLU A 217 11.09 19.37 19.34
C GLU A 217 11.43 19.64 20.81
N PHE A 218 10.46 19.48 21.70
CA PHE A 218 10.67 19.61 23.13
C PHE A 218 11.46 18.43 23.71
N GLU A 219 11.18 17.19 23.30
CA GLU A 219 11.97 16.01 23.68
C GLU A 219 13.45 16.19 23.29
N GLN A 220 13.69 16.60 22.04
CA GLN A 220 15.03 16.93 21.56
C GLN A 220 15.66 18.08 22.36
N LEU A 221 14.88 19.10 22.76
CA LEU A 221 15.37 20.18 23.63
C LEU A 221 15.78 19.65 25.00
N THR A 222 14.96 18.79 25.62
CA THR A 222 15.27 18.18 26.91
C THR A 222 16.46 17.24 26.82
N ASP A 223 16.59 16.46 25.74
CA ASP A 223 17.69 15.52 25.53
C ASP A 223 19.01 16.25 25.28
N ARG A 224 19.00 17.33 24.47
CA ARG A 224 20.20 18.18 24.29
C ARG A 224 20.66 18.78 25.61
N LEU A 225 19.72 19.13 26.49
CA LEU A 225 20.04 19.66 27.81
C LEU A 225 20.50 18.57 28.77
N LEU A 226 19.87 17.39 28.79
CA LEU A 226 20.29 16.23 29.56
C LEU A 226 21.70 15.77 29.15
N MET A 227 21.96 15.66 27.84
CA MET A 227 23.30 15.40 27.29
C MET A 227 24.32 16.45 27.71
N PHE A 228 23.94 17.73 27.74
CA PHE A 228 24.85 18.78 28.19
C PHE A 228 25.11 18.67 29.70
N ILE A 229 24.09 18.32 30.46
CA ILE A 229 24.15 18.09 31.91
C ILE A 229 25.04 16.87 32.23
N THR A 230 25.04 15.83 31.40
CA THR A 230 25.81 14.59 31.59
C THR A 230 27.19 14.60 30.94
N GLY A 231 27.37 15.29 29.82
CA GLY A 231 28.57 15.24 28.98
C GLY A 231 29.84 15.82 29.60
N ASP A 232 29.74 16.52 30.74
CA ASP A 232 30.91 16.95 31.53
C ASP A 232 31.43 15.85 32.49
N ALA A 233 30.66 14.78 32.71
CA ALA A 233 31.12 13.56 33.36
C ALA A 233 31.53 12.56 32.27
N GLY A 234 32.83 12.37 32.07
CA GLY A 234 33.32 11.43 31.05
C GLY A 234 32.68 10.05 31.19
N GLY A 235 31.83 9.69 30.23
CA GLY A 235 31.30 8.33 29.98
C GLY A 235 30.79 7.58 31.22
N THR A 236 29.69 8.03 31.83
CA THR A 236 29.00 7.25 32.88
C THR A 236 27.49 7.15 32.64
N ASP A 237 26.94 6.01 33.07
CA ASP A 237 25.57 5.52 32.84
C ASP A 237 24.46 6.48 33.31
N ASN A 238 23.27 6.38 32.69
CA ASN A 238 22.06 7.16 33.03
C ASN A 238 21.66 7.09 34.53
N GLU A 239 22.12 6.09 35.28
CA GLU A 239 21.92 5.98 36.75
C GLU A 239 22.65 7.07 37.57
N VAL A 240 23.69 7.70 37.02
CA VAL A 240 24.41 8.79 37.70
C VAL A 240 23.59 10.09 37.73
N LEU A 241 22.67 10.29 36.78
CA LEU A 241 21.78 11.45 36.77
C LEU A 241 20.72 11.39 37.88
N THR A 242 20.14 10.21 38.12
CA THR A 242 19.08 10.04 39.13
C THR A 242 19.65 10.16 40.55
N SER A 243 20.89 9.71 40.76
CA SER A 243 21.59 9.76 42.05
C SER A 243 22.19 11.13 42.41
N GLN A 244 22.42 12.03 41.45
CA GLN A 244 22.89 13.39 41.77
C GLN A 244 21.82 14.21 42.50
N LYS A 245 22.19 14.64 43.70
CA LYS A 245 21.43 15.57 44.55
C LYS A 245 21.22 16.90 43.82
N GLY A 246 20.00 17.43 43.87
CA GLY A 246 19.73 18.80 43.43
C GLY A 246 20.49 19.79 44.30
N ILE A 247 20.87 20.95 43.76
CA ILE A 247 21.62 21.97 44.51
C ILE A 247 20.88 22.39 45.78
N SER A 248 19.55 22.40 45.82
CA SER A 248 18.78 22.71 47.03
C SER A 248 18.95 21.71 48.19
N VAL A 249 19.39 20.48 47.90
CA VAL A 249 19.60 19.40 48.88
C VAL A 249 21.08 19.00 49.01
N MET A 250 21.97 19.71 48.31
CA MET A 250 23.42 19.52 48.42
C MET A 250 23.89 19.98 49.80
N THR A 251 24.57 19.07 50.51
CA THR A 251 25.27 19.42 51.75
C THR A 251 26.48 20.30 51.44
N ARG A 252 27.09 20.85 52.49
CA ARG A 252 28.34 21.59 52.38
C ARG A 252 29.42 20.82 51.61
N GLU A 253 29.55 19.52 51.89
CA GLU A 253 30.51 18.63 51.24
C GLU A 253 30.21 18.44 49.74
N ASP A 254 28.93 18.30 49.40
CA ASP A 254 28.48 18.19 48.00
C ASP A 254 28.80 19.47 47.21
N ILE A 255 28.60 20.66 47.82
CA ILE A 255 28.93 21.96 47.22
C ILE A 255 30.44 22.13 47.04
N GLU A 256 31.23 21.73 48.04
CA GLU A 256 32.69 21.74 47.94
C GLU A 256 33.17 20.85 46.78
N GLU A 257 32.60 19.65 46.65
CA GLU A 257 32.94 18.73 45.56
C GLU A 257 32.51 19.26 44.19
N LEU A 258 31.32 19.85 44.09
CA LEU A 258 30.82 20.51 42.88
C LEU A 258 31.80 21.59 42.40
N LEU A 259 32.23 22.48 43.29
CA LEU A 259 33.16 23.56 42.93
C LEU A 259 34.54 23.01 42.57
N LYS A 260 35.03 21.97 43.26
CA LYS A 260 36.29 21.28 42.88
C LYS A 260 36.20 20.69 41.47
N ARG A 261 35.09 20.02 41.12
CA ARG A 261 34.88 19.48 39.76
C ARG A 261 34.88 20.59 38.71
N ARG A 262 34.39 21.78 39.05
CA ARG A 262 34.35 22.97 38.18
C ARG A 262 35.61 23.85 38.26
N GLN A 263 36.64 23.47 39.02
CA GLN A 263 37.85 24.28 39.22
C GLN A 263 38.50 24.74 37.90
N LYS A 264 38.46 23.92 36.85
CA LYS A 264 38.99 24.27 35.52
C LYS A 264 38.28 25.48 34.88
N GLN A 265 36.98 25.64 35.12
CA GLN A 265 36.18 26.77 34.64
C GLN A 265 36.48 28.05 35.45
N MET A 266 37.07 27.90 36.63
CA MET A 266 37.45 28.96 37.56
C MET A 266 38.96 29.27 37.53
N THR A 267 39.67 28.86 36.49
CA THR A 267 41.13 29.08 36.35
C THR A 267 41.52 30.57 36.33
N ALA A 268 40.60 31.46 35.95
CA ALA A 268 40.78 32.90 36.04
C ALA A 268 40.89 33.45 37.48
N MET A 269 40.50 32.68 38.48
CA MET A 269 40.47 33.11 39.89
C MET A 269 41.85 33.05 40.57
N GLY A 270 42.82 32.33 39.98
CA GLY A 270 44.03 31.93 40.70
C GLY A 270 43.75 30.87 41.78
N PRO A 271 44.72 29.99 42.09
CA PRO A 271 44.52 28.88 43.02
C PRO A 271 44.20 29.35 44.46
N ASP A 272 44.71 30.52 44.86
CA ASP A 272 44.55 31.05 46.22
C ASP A 272 43.12 31.51 46.50
N VAL A 273 42.47 32.17 45.54
CA VAL A 273 41.07 32.61 45.69
C VAL A 273 40.12 31.43 45.74
N PHE A 274 40.36 30.42 44.89
CA PHE A 274 39.58 29.20 44.92
C PHE A 274 39.67 28.50 46.27
N LYS A 275 40.86 28.47 46.87
CA LYS A 275 41.05 27.95 48.23
C LYS A 275 40.27 28.76 49.27
N ILE A 276 40.26 30.10 49.17
CA ILE A 276 39.49 30.97 50.08
C ILE A 276 37.99 30.69 49.98
N VAL A 277 37.44 30.52 48.76
CA VAL A 277 36.02 30.18 48.56
C VAL A 277 35.69 28.83 49.19
N LEU A 278 36.54 27.80 49.02
CA LEU A 278 36.35 26.50 49.65
C LEU A 278 36.44 26.58 51.19
N ASP A 279 37.41 27.32 51.72
CA ASP A 279 37.55 27.50 53.16
C ASP A 279 36.36 28.27 53.76
N ARG A 280 35.80 29.23 53.02
CA ARG A 280 34.57 29.93 53.41
C ARG A 280 33.37 29.00 53.45
N ILE A 281 33.20 28.15 52.44
CA ILE A 281 32.14 27.13 52.39
C ILE A 281 32.23 26.18 53.59
N ARG A 282 33.46 25.76 53.94
CA ARG A 282 33.71 24.91 55.11
C ARG A 282 33.39 25.62 56.43
N THR A 283 33.94 26.82 56.63
CA THR A 283 33.86 27.56 57.90
C THR A 283 32.46 28.10 58.18
N GLN A 284 31.72 28.53 57.16
CA GLN A 284 30.36 29.07 57.33
C GLN A 284 29.26 28.02 57.14
N ALA A 285 29.65 26.75 56.94
CA ALA A 285 28.74 25.65 56.64
C ALA A 285 27.75 26.01 55.51
N ILE A 286 28.28 26.46 54.37
CA ILE A 286 27.48 26.89 53.23
C ILE A 286 26.97 25.64 52.50
N ASP A 287 25.68 25.36 52.69
CA ASP A 287 24.94 24.37 51.90
C ASP A 287 24.32 25.03 50.66
N GLY A 288 23.68 24.22 49.82
CA GLY A 288 23.07 24.73 48.60
C GLY A 288 21.84 25.63 48.83
N GLN A 289 21.10 25.48 49.94
CA GLN A 289 20.01 26.40 50.27
C GLN A 289 20.52 27.81 50.57
N LYS A 290 21.61 27.93 51.33
CA LYS A 290 22.27 29.21 51.61
C LYS A 290 22.78 29.87 50.32
N LEU A 291 23.33 29.09 49.38
CA LEU A 291 23.75 29.60 48.06
C LEU A 291 22.57 30.14 47.25
N ILE A 292 21.48 29.37 47.12
CA ILE A 292 20.28 29.79 46.38
C ILE A 292 19.66 31.03 47.02
N ALA A 293 19.57 31.08 48.35
CA ALA A 293 19.01 32.22 49.08
C ALA A 293 19.83 33.51 48.86
N SER A 294 21.16 33.41 48.88
CA SER A 294 22.04 34.56 48.60
C SER A 294 22.00 34.99 47.14
N LEU A 295 21.95 34.04 46.20
CA LEU A 295 21.78 34.33 44.76
C LEU A 295 20.47 35.06 44.48
N LYS A 296 19.35 34.64 45.09
CA LYS A 296 18.04 35.32 44.96
C LYS A 296 18.04 36.74 45.51
N LYS A 297 18.89 37.06 46.50
CA LYS A 297 19.00 38.41 47.09
C LYS A 297 19.72 39.38 46.15
N SER A 298 20.95 39.05 45.75
CA SER A 298 21.73 39.81 44.76
C SER A 298 23.07 39.12 44.47
N ALA A 299 23.70 39.47 43.35
CA ALA A 299 25.09 39.11 43.06
C ALA A 299 26.04 39.54 44.20
N ARG A 300 25.81 40.73 44.78
CA ARG A 300 26.59 41.24 45.91
C ARG A 300 26.45 40.36 47.15
N ALA A 301 25.24 39.92 47.50
CA ALA A 301 24.99 39.04 48.64
C ALA A 301 25.67 37.66 48.46
N LEU A 302 25.66 37.12 47.24
CA LEU A 302 26.40 35.89 46.93
C LEU A 302 27.92 36.09 47.07
N GLY A 303 28.44 37.24 46.60
CA GLY A 303 29.85 37.59 46.74
C GLY A 303 30.27 37.78 48.21
N GLU A 304 29.45 38.44 49.02
CA GLU A 304 29.68 38.59 50.46
C GLU A 304 29.64 37.25 51.21
N LEU A 305 28.72 36.34 50.83
CA LEU A 305 28.64 34.99 51.38
C LEU A 305 29.92 34.18 51.07
N LEU A 306 30.41 34.23 49.84
CA LEU A 306 31.51 33.37 49.38
C LEU A 306 32.92 33.94 49.57
N LEU A 307 33.08 35.26 49.65
CA LEU A 307 34.39 35.92 49.77
C LEU A 307 34.58 36.70 51.08
N GLY A 308 33.49 37.03 51.77
CA GLY A 308 33.52 37.94 52.92
C GLY A 308 33.48 39.42 52.53
N GLN A 309 33.37 40.29 53.53
CA GLN A 309 33.30 41.75 53.34
C GLN A 309 34.68 42.38 53.14
N ASP A 310 35.72 41.78 53.73
CA ASP A 310 37.09 42.32 53.78
C ASP A 310 38.01 41.80 52.64
N PHE A 311 37.44 41.22 51.59
CA PHE A 311 38.22 40.66 50.47
C PHE A 311 38.78 41.77 49.57
N ASP A 312 40.11 41.88 49.51
CA ASP A 312 40.85 42.99 48.91
C ASP A 312 40.71 43.05 47.36
N ILE A 313 40.69 44.28 46.83
CA ILE A 313 40.09 44.68 45.53
C ILE A 313 40.92 44.29 44.29
N ALA A 314 42.10 43.69 44.45
CA ALA A 314 43.01 43.41 43.34
C ALA A 314 42.52 42.34 42.34
N ILE A 315 41.51 41.54 42.70
CA ILE A 315 40.91 40.52 41.85
C ILE A 315 39.47 40.93 41.52
N ASN A 316 39.07 40.81 40.25
CA ASN A 316 37.77 41.23 39.74
C ASN A 316 36.62 40.43 40.40
N ARG A 317 36.20 40.86 41.60
CA ARG A 317 35.13 40.28 42.44
C ARG A 317 33.85 40.08 41.64
N GLU A 318 33.54 41.00 40.74
CA GLU A 318 32.35 40.94 39.89
C GLU A 318 32.44 39.79 38.87
N GLN A 319 33.59 39.60 38.23
CA GLN A 319 33.83 38.48 37.32
C GLN A 319 33.74 37.13 38.06
N LEU A 320 34.28 37.06 39.28
CA LEU A 320 34.22 35.86 40.11
C LEU A 320 32.79 35.48 40.48
N VAL A 321 32.03 36.45 41.01
CA VAL A 321 30.62 36.27 41.34
C VAL A 321 29.84 35.89 40.09
N THR A 322 30.13 36.48 38.93
CA THR A 322 29.47 36.14 37.66
C THR A 322 29.70 34.68 37.26
N GLU A 323 30.92 34.15 37.38
CA GLU A 323 31.19 32.74 37.07
C GLU A 323 30.53 31.79 38.08
N LEU A 324 30.53 32.13 39.37
CA LEU A 324 29.83 31.36 40.40
C LEU A 324 28.32 31.39 40.20
N MET A 325 27.74 32.54 39.81
CA MET A 325 26.34 32.65 39.44
C MET A 325 26.00 31.74 38.25
N LYS A 326 26.85 31.68 37.22
CA LYS A 326 26.63 30.77 36.07
C LYS A 326 26.61 29.31 36.50
N ILE A 327 27.52 28.89 37.39
CA ILE A 327 27.59 27.53 37.91
C ILE A 327 26.34 27.22 38.75
N ILE A 328 25.96 28.11 39.68
CA ILE A 328 24.81 27.92 40.56
C ILE A 328 23.50 27.95 39.75
N ASP A 329 23.33 28.91 38.84
CA ASP A 329 22.18 28.99 37.93
C ASP A 329 22.06 27.75 37.03
N PHE A 330 23.19 27.17 36.65
CA PHE A 330 23.20 25.93 35.87
C PHE A 330 22.72 24.75 36.71
N GLU A 331 23.20 24.59 37.95
CA GLU A 331 22.74 23.51 38.83
C GLU A 331 21.28 23.72 39.28
N ILE A 332 20.82 24.97 39.48
CA ILE A 332 19.39 25.29 39.70
C ILE A 332 18.56 24.90 38.48
N LEU A 333 19.03 25.22 37.26
CA LEU A 333 18.34 24.84 36.03
C LEU A 333 18.28 23.31 35.90
N LYS A 334 19.38 22.62 36.16
CA LYS A 334 19.45 21.16 36.13
C LYS A 334 18.46 20.53 37.11
N GLU A 335 18.43 21.04 38.34
CA GLU A 335 17.47 20.61 39.34
C GLU A 335 16.03 20.87 38.89
N ARG A 336 15.75 22.05 38.31
CA ARG A 336 14.43 22.36 37.75
C ARG A 336 14.07 21.48 36.56
N VAL A 337 15.00 21.18 35.66
CA VAL A 337 14.77 20.27 34.53
C VAL A 337 14.39 18.89 35.05
N LYS A 338 15.16 18.37 36.01
CA LYS A 338 14.98 17.04 36.59
C LYS A 338 13.72 16.91 37.45
N ASN A 339 13.45 17.89 38.31
CA ASN A 339 12.43 17.77 39.37
C ASN A 339 11.11 18.49 39.04
N ASP A 340 11.08 19.34 38.01
CA ASP A 340 9.88 20.11 37.63
C ASP A 340 9.51 19.91 36.15
N LEU A 341 10.41 20.22 35.21
CA LEU A 341 10.07 20.22 33.77
C LEU A 341 9.79 18.81 33.23
N ILE A 342 10.70 17.85 33.45
CA ILE A 342 10.57 16.47 32.96
C ILE A 342 9.33 15.79 33.58
N PRO A 343 9.13 15.80 34.92
CA PRO A 343 7.95 15.17 35.51
C PRO A 343 6.62 15.77 35.01
N LYS A 344 6.55 17.10 34.85
CA LYS A 344 5.36 17.74 34.27
C LYS A 344 5.11 17.29 32.84
N PHE A 345 6.16 17.22 32.04
CA PHE A 345 6.06 16.80 30.66
C PHE A 345 5.64 15.33 30.53
N ASP A 346 6.20 14.43 31.35
CA ASP A 346 5.78 13.03 31.41
C ASP A 346 4.31 12.89 31.79
N LYS A 347 3.83 13.72 32.74
CA LYS A 347 2.40 13.80 33.05
C LYS A 347 1.58 14.32 31.87
N CYS A 348 2.04 15.33 31.13
CA CYS A 348 1.37 15.78 29.90
C CYS A 348 1.26 14.68 28.85
N LYS A 349 2.32 13.89 28.62
CA LYS A 349 2.27 12.73 27.72
C LYS A 349 1.25 11.69 28.20
N SER A 350 1.21 11.43 29.51
CA SER A 350 0.23 10.51 30.11
C SER A 350 -1.20 11.01 29.92
N ILE A 351 -1.46 12.30 30.16
CA ILE A 351 -2.74 12.96 29.90
C ILE A 351 -3.10 12.86 28.41
N ALA A 352 -2.18 13.19 27.51
CA ALA A 352 -2.38 13.12 26.08
C ALA A 352 -2.81 11.72 25.64
N LYS A 353 -2.08 10.70 26.11
CA LYS A 353 -2.38 9.28 25.84
C LYS A 353 -3.78 8.90 26.34
N LYS A 354 -4.15 9.25 27.57
CA LYS A 354 -5.48 8.95 28.14
C LYS A 354 -6.60 9.67 27.39
N ARG A 355 -6.38 10.90 26.93
CA ARG A 355 -7.35 11.65 26.10
C ARG A 355 -7.55 10.98 24.75
N LEU A 356 -6.47 10.62 24.07
CA LEU A 356 -6.52 9.88 22.80
C LEU A 356 -7.17 8.51 22.97
N GLU A 357 -6.92 7.81 24.08
CA GLU A 357 -7.57 6.53 24.41
C GLU A 357 -9.06 6.71 24.69
N TYR A 358 -9.44 7.72 25.49
CA TYR A 358 -10.84 8.07 25.72
C TYR A 358 -11.56 8.40 24.40
N PHE A 359 -10.95 9.21 23.52
CA PHE A 359 -11.48 9.50 22.19
C PHE A 359 -11.56 8.25 21.31
N GLY A 360 -10.51 7.43 21.31
CA GLY A 360 -10.43 6.17 20.56
C GLY A 360 -11.52 5.18 20.96
N LEU A 361 -11.91 5.15 22.24
CA LEU A 361 -13.04 4.39 22.77
C LEU A 361 -14.40 5.10 22.59
N GLY A 362 -14.45 6.13 21.75
CA GLY A 362 -15.68 6.87 21.44
C GLY A 362 -16.11 7.88 22.51
N GLY A 363 -15.28 8.24 23.48
CA GLY A 363 -15.56 9.34 24.41
C GLY A 363 -15.52 10.70 23.72
N ARG A 364 -16.45 11.61 24.03
CA ARG A 364 -16.50 12.96 23.40
C ARG A 364 -16.80 14.08 24.39
N GLN A 365 -17.52 13.80 25.48
CA GLN A 365 -18.11 14.82 26.35
C GLN A 365 -17.06 15.62 27.14
N GLU A 366 -15.94 14.98 27.50
CA GLU A 366 -14.94 15.55 28.41
C GLU A 366 -13.71 16.13 27.69
N LEU A 367 -13.67 16.12 26.35
CA LEU A 367 -12.48 16.52 25.58
C LEU A 367 -12.13 18.00 25.73
N GLU A 368 -13.10 18.88 25.98
CA GLU A 368 -12.81 20.31 26.19
C GLU A 368 -12.20 20.61 27.57
N MET A 369 -12.23 19.65 28.50
CA MET A 369 -11.67 19.80 29.84
C MET A 369 -10.14 19.87 29.80
N GLU A 370 -9.56 20.95 30.35
CA GLU A 370 -8.10 21.14 30.47
C GLU A 370 -7.34 20.94 29.14
N ARG A 371 -7.94 21.38 28.01
CA ARG A 371 -7.32 21.36 26.68
C ARG A 371 -6.04 22.20 26.62
N ILE A 372 -5.92 23.20 27.50
CA ILE A 372 -4.73 24.02 27.69
C ILE A 372 -4.34 23.96 29.16
N ILE A 373 -3.11 23.51 29.45
CA ILE A 373 -2.57 23.45 30.82
C ILE A 373 -1.44 24.48 30.96
N GLU A 374 -1.59 25.40 31.90
CA GLU A 374 -0.54 26.35 32.26
C GLU A 374 0.65 25.64 32.93
N PHE A 375 1.83 25.75 32.33
CA PHE A 375 3.07 25.13 32.79
C PHE A 375 3.58 25.71 34.12
N SER A 376 3.14 26.92 34.48
CA SER A 376 3.44 27.56 35.77
C SER A 376 2.76 26.88 36.97
N ARG A 377 1.74 26.04 36.74
CA ARG A 377 1.07 25.29 37.82
C ARG A 377 2.05 24.30 38.49
N GLY A 378 1.85 23.99 39.76
CA GLY A 378 2.68 23.00 40.48
C GLY A 378 2.48 21.58 39.92
N ILE A 379 3.46 20.69 40.14
CA ILE A 379 3.39 19.29 39.67
C ILE A 379 2.13 18.56 40.19
N ASP A 380 1.69 18.86 41.42
CA ASP A 380 0.47 18.30 42.02
C ASP A 380 -0.79 18.57 41.19
N LYS A 381 -0.82 19.71 40.45
CA LYS A 381 -1.93 20.01 39.54
C LYS A 381 -1.88 19.15 38.28
N PHE A 382 -0.70 18.91 37.72
CA PHE A 382 -0.55 17.98 36.59
C PHE A 382 -0.95 16.56 37.00
N GLU A 383 -0.55 16.13 38.20
CA GLU A 383 -0.96 14.85 38.76
C GLU A 383 -2.46 14.77 39.02
N ALA A 384 -3.09 15.85 39.52
CA ALA A 384 -4.54 15.91 39.68
C ALA A 384 -5.28 15.77 38.35
N ILE A 385 -4.84 16.47 37.29
CA ILE A 385 -5.43 16.38 35.94
C ILE A 385 -5.22 14.97 35.36
N ASP A 386 -4.02 14.40 35.53
CA ASP A 386 -3.68 13.06 35.08
C ASP A 386 -4.55 11.96 35.75
N ASN A 387 -4.83 12.14 37.05
CA ASN A 387 -5.74 11.29 37.81
C ASN A 387 -7.21 11.51 37.41
N GLN A 388 -7.61 12.75 37.14
CA GLN A 388 -8.95 13.07 36.66
C GLN A 388 -9.23 12.41 35.30
N TRP A 389 -8.28 12.46 34.36
CA TRP A 389 -8.39 11.76 33.08
C TRP A 389 -8.43 10.24 33.23
N ASN A 390 -7.68 9.69 34.18
CA ASN A 390 -7.76 8.26 34.51
C ASN A 390 -9.14 7.87 35.05
N LEU A 391 -9.74 8.69 35.93
CA LEU A 391 -11.11 8.48 36.42
C LEU A 391 -12.13 8.62 35.30
N CYS A 392 -11.99 9.63 34.43
CA CYS A 392 -12.83 9.84 33.26
C CYS A 392 -12.83 8.63 32.34
N LEU A 393 -11.64 8.12 31.98
CA LEU A 393 -11.48 6.95 31.12
C LEU A 393 -12.10 5.69 31.77
N LYS A 394 -11.81 5.43 33.05
CA LYS A 394 -12.39 4.29 33.77
C LYS A 394 -13.92 4.36 33.86
N LYS A 395 -14.45 5.56 34.15
CA LYS A 395 -15.90 5.79 34.19
C LYS A 395 -16.50 5.52 32.81
N TRP A 396 -15.91 6.04 31.73
CA TRP A 396 -16.40 5.81 30.37
C TRP A 396 -16.42 4.32 30.00
N ILE A 397 -15.34 3.59 30.27
CA ILE A 397 -15.28 2.14 30.05
C ILE A 397 -16.38 1.42 30.84
N SER A 398 -16.58 1.79 32.10
CA SER A 398 -17.66 1.24 32.94
C SER A 398 -19.05 1.55 32.39
N ASP A 399 -19.29 2.79 31.94
CA ASP A 399 -20.58 3.23 31.41
C ASP A 399 -20.91 2.49 30.11
N VAL A 400 -19.95 2.36 29.19
CA VAL A 400 -20.10 1.58 27.95
C VAL A 400 -20.33 0.10 28.25
N SER A 401 -19.60 -0.47 29.22
CA SER A 401 -19.80 -1.87 29.64
C SER A 401 -21.20 -2.09 30.22
N ASN A 402 -21.67 -1.20 31.10
CA ASN A 402 -23.03 -1.22 31.65
C ASN A 402 -24.10 -1.09 30.56
N LEU A 403 -23.87 -0.24 29.56
CA LEU A 403 -24.76 -0.10 28.40
C LEU A 403 -24.83 -1.39 27.58
N ARG A 404 -23.69 -2.03 27.28
CA ARG A 404 -23.67 -3.31 26.55
C ARG A 404 -24.32 -4.45 27.33
N GLN A 405 -24.21 -4.46 28.66
CA GLN A 405 -24.92 -5.43 29.52
C GLN A 405 -26.44 -5.22 29.48
N ARG A 406 -26.90 -3.96 29.50
CA ARG A 406 -28.33 -3.63 29.41
C ARG A 406 -28.89 -3.86 28.00
N TYR A 407 -28.08 -3.58 26.98
CA TYR A 407 -28.45 -3.65 25.57
C TYR A 407 -27.45 -4.51 24.78
N PRO A 408 -27.62 -5.84 24.75
CA PRO A 408 -26.68 -6.75 24.10
C PRO A 408 -26.45 -6.48 22.60
N LEU A 409 -27.43 -5.86 21.90
CA LEU A 409 -27.30 -5.48 20.48
C LEU A 409 -26.18 -4.46 20.24
N LEU A 410 -25.79 -3.66 21.24
CA LEU A 410 -24.64 -2.77 21.11
C LEU A 410 -23.32 -3.54 20.97
N SER A 411 -23.24 -4.78 21.42
CA SER A 411 -22.02 -5.60 21.32
C SER A 411 -21.71 -6.05 19.88
N PHE A 412 -22.51 -5.69 18.88
CA PHE A 412 -22.19 -5.88 17.46
C PHE A 412 -21.26 -4.80 16.90
N TYR A 413 -21.07 -3.71 17.63
CA TYR A 413 -20.39 -2.51 17.16
C TYR A 413 -19.34 -2.04 18.17
N THR A 414 -18.22 -1.52 17.67
CA THR A 414 -17.34 -0.66 18.49
C THR A 414 -18.08 0.64 18.82
N VAL A 415 -17.65 1.38 19.84
CA VAL A 415 -18.30 2.67 20.15
C VAL A 415 -18.15 3.66 18.98
N ASN A 416 -17.05 3.60 18.22
CA ASN A 416 -16.89 4.41 17.01
C ASN A 416 -17.90 4.00 15.92
N ASP A 417 -18.13 2.69 15.72
CA ASP A 417 -19.19 2.21 14.81
C ASP A 417 -20.59 2.67 15.27
N MET A 418 -20.87 2.66 16.58
CA MET A 418 -22.13 3.16 17.13
C MET A 418 -22.29 4.64 16.82
N ARG A 419 -21.26 5.46 17.05
CA ARG A 419 -21.29 6.89 16.76
C ARG A 419 -21.45 7.18 15.27
N PHE A 420 -20.71 6.45 14.44
CA PHE A 420 -20.86 6.51 12.98
C PHE A 420 -22.30 6.22 12.58
N LEU A 421 -22.89 5.14 13.10
CA LEU A 421 -24.26 4.77 12.79
C LEU A 421 -25.26 5.85 13.26
N CYS A 422 -25.07 6.41 14.46
CA CYS A 422 -25.86 7.54 14.94
C CYS A 422 -25.77 8.75 14.00
N GLU A 423 -24.57 9.10 13.54
CA GLU A 423 -24.36 10.21 12.61
C GLU A 423 -25.04 9.96 11.24
N ARG A 424 -24.93 8.74 10.71
CA ARG A 424 -25.57 8.37 9.43
C ARG A 424 -27.09 8.37 9.54
N LEU A 425 -27.63 7.81 10.63
CA LEU A 425 -29.06 7.88 10.90
C LEU A 425 -29.52 9.34 11.08
N ARG A 426 -28.74 10.20 11.75
CA ARG A 426 -29.04 11.63 11.91
C ARG A 426 -29.12 12.35 10.58
N SER A 427 -28.09 12.15 9.76
CA SER A 427 -28.00 12.69 8.42
C SER A 427 -29.18 12.24 7.55
N TYR A 428 -29.55 10.95 7.63
CA TYR A 428 -30.70 10.43 6.88
C TYR A 428 -32.02 11.06 7.33
N VAL A 429 -32.30 11.13 8.63
CA VAL A 429 -33.54 11.72 9.17
C VAL A 429 -33.64 13.22 8.85
N GLN A 430 -32.53 13.96 8.93
CA GLN A 430 -32.53 15.42 8.71
C GLN A 430 -32.59 15.84 7.25
N SER A 431 -31.96 15.08 6.34
CA SER A 431 -31.74 15.53 4.96
C SER A 431 -32.21 14.55 3.89
N ASN A 432 -32.79 13.41 4.29
CA ASN A 432 -33.17 12.30 3.40
C ASN A 432 -32.07 11.93 2.38
N LYS A 433 -30.80 12.10 2.78
CA LYS A 433 -29.65 11.83 1.91
C LYS A 433 -29.58 10.34 1.64
N GLN A 434 -29.87 9.98 0.39
CA GLN A 434 -29.88 8.59 -0.08
C GLN A 434 -28.50 7.90 0.07
N GLY A 435 -27.39 8.65 0.16
CA GLY A 435 -26.08 8.10 0.48
C GLY A 435 -25.94 7.52 1.90
N SER A 436 -26.71 8.03 2.87
CA SER A 436 -26.65 7.55 4.26
C SER A 436 -27.32 6.19 4.44
N ILE A 437 -28.31 5.84 3.61
CA ILE A 437 -29.08 4.60 3.75
C ILE A 437 -28.24 3.35 3.49
N GLY A 438 -27.25 3.42 2.59
CA GLY A 438 -26.34 2.29 2.32
C GLY A 438 -25.50 1.93 3.53
N ALA A 439 -24.91 2.94 4.17
CA ALA A 439 -24.10 2.75 5.38
C ALA A 439 -24.94 2.22 6.55
N ILE A 440 -26.15 2.74 6.74
CA ILE A 440 -27.09 2.24 7.74
C ILE A 440 -27.44 0.78 7.43
N ALA A 441 -27.86 0.50 6.19
CA ALA A 441 -28.28 -0.83 5.78
C ALA A 441 -27.17 -1.87 6.00
N SER A 442 -25.94 -1.55 5.61
CA SER A 442 -24.82 -2.47 5.82
C SER A 442 -24.62 -2.78 7.31
N LYS A 443 -24.63 -1.76 8.19
CA LYS A 443 -24.50 -1.99 9.64
C LYS A 443 -25.65 -2.82 10.19
N ILE A 444 -26.90 -2.53 9.83
CA ILE A 444 -28.06 -3.29 10.32
C ILE A 444 -28.04 -4.73 9.81
N SER A 445 -27.59 -4.97 8.57
CA SER A 445 -27.44 -6.31 7.99
C SER A 445 -26.45 -7.20 8.76
N LEU A 446 -25.51 -6.64 9.52
CA LEU A 446 -24.64 -7.42 10.41
C LEU A 446 -25.44 -8.15 11.51
N ILE A 447 -26.53 -7.54 11.98
CA ILE A 447 -27.46 -8.11 12.96
C ILE A 447 -28.55 -8.92 12.25
N TYR A 448 -29.11 -8.37 11.16
CA TYR A 448 -30.25 -8.93 10.44
C TYR A 448 -29.93 -9.08 8.94
N PRO A 449 -29.23 -10.13 8.49
CA PRO A 449 -28.72 -10.25 7.12
C PRO A 449 -29.77 -10.19 6.00
N ASP A 450 -31.02 -10.57 6.30
CA ASP A 450 -32.10 -10.66 5.30
C ASP A 450 -33.06 -9.46 5.33
N ILE A 451 -32.75 -8.41 6.09
CA ILE A 451 -33.55 -7.19 6.12
C ILE A 451 -33.47 -6.43 4.78
N THR A 452 -34.60 -5.95 4.26
CA THR A 452 -34.65 -5.23 2.98
C THR A 452 -34.39 -3.74 3.14
N ILE A 453 -34.01 -3.05 2.06
CA ILE A 453 -33.83 -1.60 2.09
C ILE A 453 -35.14 -0.89 2.40
N ALA A 454 -36.24 -1.35 1.81
CA ALA A 454 -37.57 -0.81 2.10
C ALA A 454 -37.95 -0.94 3.58
N GLN A 455 -37.64 -2.07 4.22
CA GLN A 455 -37.86 -2.27 5.66
C GLN A 455 -37.01 -1.32 6.51
N ILE A 456 -35.74 -1.14 6.14
CA ILE A 456 -34.85 -0.22 6.87
C ILE A 456 -35.38 1.22 6.75
N GLN A 457 -35.70 1.65 5.55
CA GLN A 457 -36.23 2.99 5.29
C GLN A 457 -37.53 3.26 6.06
N ALA A 458 -38.48 2.31 6.03
CA ALA A 458 -39.75 2.44 6.75
C ALA A 458 -39.54 2.52 8.27
N ASN A 459 -38.65 1.69 8.83
CA ASN A 459 -38.34 1.71 10.25
C ASN A 459 -37.69 3.05 10.66
N VAL A 460 -36.68 3.51 9.93
CA VAL A 460 -35.99 4.78 10.24
C VAL A 460 -36.93 5.97 10.07
N ALA A 461 -37.77 5.99 9.03
CA ALA A 461 -38.74 7.06 8.79
C ALA A 461 -39.79 7.18 9.91
N SER A 462 -40.13 6.07 10.58
CA SER A 462 -41.07 6.08 11.72
C SER A 462 -40.52 6.75 12.99
N LYS A 463 -39.23 7.11 13.02
CA LYS A 463 -38.52 7.64 14.20
C LYS A 463 -38.23 9.14 14.09
N SER A 464 -39.25 9.96 13.79
CA SER A 464 -39.12 11.42 13.68
C SER A 464 -38.72 12.13 14.98
N ASN A 465 -38.94 11.51 16.14
CA ASN A 465 -38.78 12.13 17.46
C ASN A 465 -37.48 11.72 18.19
N TRP A 466 -36.44 11.38 17.44
CA TRP A 466 -35.21 10.88 18.06
C TRP A 466 -34.47 11.99 18.82
N ASN A 467 -34.18 11.77 20.11
CA ASN A 467 -33.42 12.73 20.91
C ASN A 467 -31.92 12.59 20.62
N TRP A 468 -31.35 13.59 19.97
CA TRP A 468 -29.95 13.59 19.51
C TRP A 468 -28.94 14.10 20.54
N GLU A 469 -29.35 14.30 21.79
CA GLU A 469 -28.45 14.74 22.86
C GLU A 469 -27.29 13.75 23.10
N ASP A 470 -26.06 14.29 23.09
CA ASP A 470 -24.82 13.49 23.13
C ASP A 470 -24.64 12.62 24.38
N LYS A 471 -25.37 12.90 25.48
CA LYS A 471 -25.28 12.13 26.73
C LYS A 471 -26.02 10.78 26.65
N ASN A 472 -27.08 10.67 25.85
CA ASN A 472 -27.93 9.48 25.78
C ASN A 472 -27.93 8.81 24.39
N ILE A 473 -27.11 9.31 23.45
CA ILE A 473 -27.13 8.90 22.05
C ILE A 473 -26.93 7.39 21.83
N LEU A 474 -26.09 6.74 22.66
CA LEU A 474 -25.83 5.29 22.55
C LEU A 474 -27.00 4.44 23.07
N GLU A 475 -27.69 4.91 24.12
CA GLU A 475 -28.89 4.25 24.63
C GLU A 475 -30.05 4.37 23.63
N GLU A 476 -30.20 5.55 23.02
CA GLU A 476 -31.19 5.77 21.98
C GLU A 476 -30.91 4.95 20.70
N LEU A 477 -29.63 4.73 20.38
CA LEU A 477 -29.22 3.76 19.35
C LEU A 477 -29.68 2.36 19.70
N ALA A 478 -29.44 1.90 20.92
CA ALA A 478 -29.84 0.57 21.36
C ALA A 478 -31.36 0.34 21.19
N LYS A 479 -32.18 1.28 21.69
CA LYS A 479 -33.65 1.24 21.52
C LYS A 479 -34.07 1.21 20.05
N THR A 480 -33.32 1.89 19.19
CA THR A 480 -33.57 1.88 17.75
C THR A 480 -33.23 0.52 17.13
N LEU A 481 -32.10 -0.07 17.50
CA LEU A 481 -31.70 -1.42 17.06
C LEU A 481 -32.73 -2.48 17.45
N GLU A 482 -33.31 -2.42 18.65
CA GLU A 482 -34.39 -3.32 19.09
C GLU A 482 -35.63 -3.24 18.20
N THR A 483 -35.93 -2.06 17.62
CA THR A 483 -37.09 -1.95 16.72
C THR A 483 -36.89 -2.69 15.40
N PHE A 484 -35.66 -2.79 14.91
CA PHE A 484 -35.36 -3.59 13.71
C PHE A 484 -35.60 -5.08 13.95
N GLU A 485 -35.46 -5.56 15.19
CA GLU A 485 -35.76 -6.95 15.54
C GLU A 485 -37.22 -7.31 15.21
N SER A 486 -38.15 -6.42 15.56
CA SER A 486 -39.59 -6.63 15.29
C SER A 486 -39.89 -6.66 13.78
N VAL A 487 -39.23 -5.79 13.01
CA VAL A 487 -39.37 -5.72 11.55
C VAL A 487 -38.78 -6.96 10.89
N ALA A 488 -37.58 -7.39 11.31
CA ALA A 488 -36.92 -8.58 10.78
C ALA A 488 -37.69 -9.87 11.10
N LYS A 489 -38.29 -9.98 12.29
CA LYS A 489 -39.15 -11.13 12.68
C LYS A 489 -40.42 -11.24 11.83
N SER A 490 -41.00 -10.10 11.42
CA SER A 490 -42.22 -10.08 10.59
C SER A 490 -42.01 -10.59 9.16
N SER A 491 -40.76 -10.59 8.66
CA SER A 491 -40.40 -11.09 7.32
C SER A 491 -40.33 -12.61 7.17
N GLY A 492 -40.52 -13.38 8.24
CA GLY A 492 -40.82 -14.82 8.14
C GLY A 492 -39.76 -15.69 7.45
N LYS A 493 -38.71 -16.05 8.19
CA LYS A 493 -38.14 -17.41 8.30
C LYS A 493 -37.23 -17.32 9.53
N SER A 494 -37.75 -17.65 10.71
CA SER A 494 -36.86 -18.03 11.82
C SER A 494 -35.95 -19.11 11.25
N ILE A 495 -34.63 -18.91 11.32
CA ILE A 495 -33.68 -19.99 11.08
C ILE A 495 -34.16 -21.13 11.99
N LYS A 496 -34.73 -22.17 11.39
CA LYS A 496 -35.23 -23.30 12.15
C LYS A 496 -33.98 -23.99 12.67
N ASP A 497 -33.86 -24.06 13.99
CA ASP A 497 -32.84 -24.83 14.64
C ASP A 497 -33.02 -26.31 14.23
N GLU A 498 -32.19 -26.76 13.28
CA GLU A 498 -32.13 -28.16 12.88
C GLU A 498 -31.43 -28.98 13.96
N LYS A 499 -31.86 -30.24 14.10
CA LYS A 499 -31.53 -31.14 15.21
C LYS A 499 -30.01 -31.24 15.45
N THR A 500 -29.64 -31.08 16.71
CA THR A 500 -28.26 -30.95 17.21
C THR A 500 -27.52 -32.29 17.19
N VAL A 501 -26.33 -32.31 16.58
CA VAL A 501 -25.24 -33.24 16.95
C VAL A 501 -24.20 -32.41 17.69
N LYS A 502 -23.80 -32.82 18.90
CA LYS A 502 -22.98 -32.00 19.82
C LYS A 502 -21.52 -32.48 19.81
N TYR A 503 -20.68 -31.88 18.97
CA TYR A 503 -19.23 -32.16 18.98
C TYR A 503 -18.41 -31.25 19.92
N LEU A 504 -18.87 -30.02 20.17
CA LEU A 504 -18.14 -29.03 20.97
C LEU A 504 -18.78 -28.88 22.35
N LEU A 505 -17.97 -28.93 23.41
CA LEU A 505 -18.42 -28.75 24.79
C LEU A 505 -18.51 -27.24 25.11
N PRO A 506 -19.68 -26.74 25.57
CA PRO A 506 -19.81 -25.36 26.02
C PRO A 506 -18.87 -25.03 27.20
N GLY A 507 -18.40 -23.79 27.27
CA GLY A 507 -17.58 -23.29 28.38
C GLY A 507 -16.10 -23.65 28.31
N GLN A 508 -15.61 -24.12 27.16
CA GLN A 508 -14.17 -24.22 26.87
C GLN A 508 -13.90 -23.76 25.43
N PRO A 509 -12.84 -22.98 25.18
CA PRO A 509 -12.42 -22.70 23.81
C PRO A 509 -11.94 -24.00 23.16
N ARG A 510 -11.91 -24.05 21.83
CA ARG A 510 -11.21 -25.10 21.08
C ARG A 510 -10.23 -24.49 20.11
N LEU A 511 -8.96 -24.89 20.21
CA LEU A 511 -7.90 -24.44 19.32
C LEU A 511 -7.73 -25.45 18.18
N TYR A 512 -7.81 -24.96 16.95
CA TYR A 512 -7.51 -25.69 15.72
C TYR A 512 -6.30 -25.06 15.05
N ILE A 513 -5.33 -25.90 14.69
CA ILE A 513 -4.14 -25.51 13.95
C ILE A 513 -4.18 -26.20 12.60
N CYS A 514 -4.16 -25.46 11.50
CA CYS A 514 -4.29 -26.01 10.15
C CYS A 514 -3.39 -25.30 9.13
N GLN A 515 -3.36 -25.81 7.91
CA GLN A 515 -2.70 -25.09 6.80
C GLN A 515 -3.58 -23.93 6.30
N ASP A 516 -2.97 -22.93 5.67
CA ASP A 516 -3.68 -21.76 5.13
C ASP A 516 -4.87 -22.11 4.24
N SER A 517 -4.72 -23.12 3.37
CA SER A 517 -5.79 -23.56 2.45
C SER A 517 -6.95 -24.30 3.14
N GLN A 518 -6.80 -24.67 4.42
CA GLN A 518 -7.78 -25.44 5.18
C GLN A 518 -8.68 -24.58 6.06
N VAL A 519 -8.27 -23.34 6.37
CA VAL A 519 -8.94 -22.43 7.31
C VAL A 519 -10.44 -22.32 7.02
N LEU A 520 -10.82 -22.08 5.76
CA LEU A 520 -12.21 -21.92 5.35
C LEU A 520 -13.00 -23.23 5.47
N SER A 521 -12.39 -24.36 5.12
CA SER A 521 -13.03 -25.68 5.24
C SER A 521 -13.27 -26.08 6.70
N TYR A 522 -12.36 -25.71 7.61
CA TYR A 522 -12.51 -25.92 9.04
C TYR A 522 -13.69 -25.14 9.58
N VAL A 523 -13.80 -23.85 9.21
CA VAL A 523 -14.96 -23.02 9.58
C VAL A 523 -16.26 -23.69 9.16
N VAL A 524 -16.41 -24.02 7.88
CA VAL A 524 -17.66 -24.59 7.35
C VAL A 524 -17.99 -25.90 8.07
N LYS A 525 -17.02 -26.81 8.21
CA LYS A 525 -17.24 -28.09 8.90
C LYS A 525 -17.66 -27.91 10.36
N LEU A 526 -17.04 -26.98 11.08
CA LEU A 526 -17.40 -26.70 12.47
C LEU A 526 -18.83 -26.19 12.58
N TYR A 527 -19.26 -25.27 11.72
CA TYR A 527 -20.65 -24.78 11.70
C TYR A 527 -21.65 -25.88 11.34
N LEU A 528 -21.38 -26.66 10.28
CA LEU A 528 -22.22 -27.80 9.89
C LEU A 528 -22.34 -28.83 11.02
N SER A 529 -21.24 -29.11 11.72
CA SER A 529 -21.23 -30.03 12.86
C SER A 529 -22.15 -29.59 14.00
N GLN A 530 -22.47 -28.29 14.09
CA GLN A 530 -23.39 -27.71 15.08
C GLN A 530 -24.79 -27.46 14.51
N GLY A 531 -25.08 -27.84 13.26
CA GLY A 531 -26.34 -27.53 12.58
C GLY A 531 -26.54 -26.04 12.30
N GLN A 532 -25.45 -25.27 12.20
CA GLN A 532 -25.46 -23.81 12.04
C GLN A 532 -24.82 -23.40 10.70
N ILE A 533 -25.02 -22.14 10.31
CA ILE A 533 -24.40 -21.52 9.13
C ILE A 533 -23.46 -20.41 9.61
N PRO A 534 -22.25 -20.27 9.03
CA PRO A 534 -21.38 -19.15 9.29
C PRO A 534 -22.05 -17.82 8.96
N ILE A 535 -22.01 -16.86 9.88
CA ILE A 535 -22.48 -15.48 9.65
C ILE A 535 -21.48 -14.49 10.21
N ALA A 536 -21.42 -13.29 9.63
CA ALA A 536 -20.43 -12.28 9.98
C ALA A 536 -20.45 -11.87 11.46
N SER A 537 -21.61 -11.87 12.12
CA SER A 537 -21.68 -11.52 13.55
C SER A 537 -21.07 -12.56 14.49
N ARG A 538 -20.93 -13.81 14.03
CA ARG A 538 -20.39 -14.95 14.81
C ARG A 538 -18.97 -15.33 14.38
N MET A 539 -18.38 -14.59 13.46
CA MET A 539 -17.05 -14.85 12.95
C MET A 539 -16.21 -13.57 12.93
N LEU A 540 -14.95 -13.69 13.33
CA LEU A 540 -14.00 -12.60 13.22
C LEU A 540 -12.72 -13.14 12.58
N PHE A 541 -12.45 -12.70 11.35
CA PHE A 541 -11.14 -12.84 10.71
C PHE A 541 -10.26 -11.71 11.25
N CYS A 542 -9.20 -12.09 11.94
CA CYS A 542 -8.25 -11.15 12.49
C CYS A 542 -7.29 -10.65 11.42
N ASP A 543 -6.89 -9.40 11.56
CA ASP A 543 -5.82 -8.76 10.80
C ASP A 543 -5.05 -7.78 11.71
N HIS A 544 -4.06 -7.08 11.14
CA HIS A 544 -3.24 -6.11 11.87
C HIS A 544 -4.03 -4.88 12.35
N SER A 545 -5.20 -4.60 11.76
CA SER A 545 -6.08 -3.48 12.10
C SER A 545 -7.09 -3.83 13.20
N THR A 546 -7.27 -5.12 13.49
CA THR A 546 -8.24 -5.62 14.46
C THR A 546 -7.89 -5.14 15.87
N SER A 547 -8.81 -4.39 16.47
CA SER A 547 -8.66 -3.77 17.78
C SER A 547 -9.09 -4.69 18.94
N LEU A 548 -8.58 -4.40 20.14
CA LEU A 548 -8.98 -5.10 21.36
C LEU A 548 -10.48 -4.93 21.66
N GLU A 549 -11.07 -3.78 21.33
CA GLU A 549 -12.50 -3.54 21.51
C GLU A 549 -13.36 -4.44 20.60
N GLN A 550 -12.97 -4.63 19.34
CA GLN A 550 -13.66 -5.55 18.42
C GLN A 550 -13.65 -6.99 18.94
N LEU A 551 -12.50 -7.42 19.48
CA LEU A 551 -12.35 -8.73 20.10
C LEU A 551 -13.22 -8.87 21.35
N GLU A 552 -13.26 -7.86 22.22
CA GLU A 552 -14.12 -7.87 23.40
C GLU A 552 -15.61 -7.91 23.01
N CYS A 553 -16.03 -7.10 22.05
CA CYS A 553 -17.39 -7.14 21.49
C CYS A 553 -17.74 -8.55 20.98
N PHE A 554 -16.84 -9.18 20.25
CA PHE A 554 -17.00 -10.53 19.75
C PHE A 554 -17.14 -11.57 20.89
N LEU A 555 -16.33 -11.48 21.94
CA LEU A 555 -16.41 -12.36 23.11
C LEU A 555 -17.68 -12.12 23.95
N ILE A 556 -18.17 -10.89 24.05
CA ILE A 556 -19.46 -10.60 24.69
C ILE A 556 -20.58 -11.31 23.93
N ARG A 557 -20.58 -11.25 22.59
CA ARG A 557 -21.57 -11.97 21.76
C ARG A 557 -21.47 -13.48 21.87
N SER A 558 -20.26 -14.02 22.09
CA SER A 558 -20.05 -15.46 22.23
C SER A 558 -20.64 -16.02 23.53
N VAL A 559 -20.88 -15.17 24.52
CA VAL A 559 -21.53 -15.53 25.77
C VAL A 559 -23.03 -15.27 25.63
N SER A 560 -23.81 -16.31 25.30
CA SER A 560 -25.27 -16.18 25.20
C SER A 560 -25.90 -15.83 26.55
N HIS A 561 -26.86 -14.90 26.55
CA HIS A 561 -27.77 -14.63 27.68
C HIS A 561 -29.08 -15.45 27.61
N SER A 562 -29.30 -16.19 26.52
CA SER A 562 -30.49 -17.02 26.30
C SER A 562 -30.13 -18.51 26.30
N THR A 563 -30.96 -19.31 26.96
CA THR A 563 -30.79 -20.76 27.14
C THR A 563 -31.31 -21.60 25.97
N ALA A 564 -31.93 -20.98 24.96
CA ALA A 564 -32.64 -21.70 23.89
C ALA A 564 -31.69 -22.37 22.87
N THR A 565 -30.62 -21.69 22.43
CA THR A 565 -29.60 -22.25 21.52
C THR A 565 -28.22 -21.65 21.75
N ILE A 566 -27.19 -22.50 21.77
CA ILE A 566 -25.79 -22.08 21.91
C ILE A 566 -25.20 -21.86 20.51
N ALA A 567 -24.82 -20.63 20.20
CA ALA A 567 -24.25 -20.26 18.90
C ALA A 567 -22.73 -20.46 18.86
N LEU A 568 -22.22 -21.13 17.83
CA LEU A 568 -20.79 -21.24 17.58
C LEU A 568 -20.22 -19.88 17.17
N HIS A 569 -19.12 -19.48 17.80
CA HIS A 569 -18.33 -18.32 17.44
C HIS A 569 -16.91 -18.74 17.05
N CYS A 570 -16.41 -18.23 15.94
CA CYS A 570 -15.05 -18.56 15.45
C CYS A 570 -14.16 -17.31 15.38
N LEU A 571 -13.04 -17.35 16.09
CA LEU A 571 -11.94 -16.41 15.95
C LEU A 571 -10.90 -17.01 15.00
N VAL A 572 -10.63 -16.35 13.88
CA VAL A 572 -9.88 -16.92 12.76
C VAL A 572 -8.64 -16.08 12.48
N LEU A 573 -7.49 -16.74 12.32
CA LEU A 573 -6.16 -16.15 12.09
C LEU A 573 -5.69 -15.17 13.20
N PRO A 574 -5.84 -15.48 14.50
CA PRO A 574 -5.43 -14.57 15.58
C PRO A 574 -3.93 -14.21 15.60
N GLU A 575 -3.10 -14.96 14.89
CA GLU A 575 -1.68 -14.68 14.64
C GLU A 575 -1.45 -13.38 13.85
N LEU A 576 -2.44 -12.92 13.08
CA LEU A 576 -2.36 -11.66 12.32
C LEU A 576 -2.61 -10.42 13.20
N LEU A 577 -3.04 -10.61 14.46
CA LEU A 577 -3.16 -9.52 15.43
C LEU A 577 -1.78 -9.00 15.82
N THR A 578 -1.67 -7.69 16.07
CA THR A 578 -0.44 -7.12 16.64
C THR A 578 -0.15 -7.72 18.02
N ARG A 579 1.13 -7.80 18.39
CA ARG A 579 1.56 -8.42 19.66
C ARG A 579 0.88 -7.80 20.90
N PRO A 580 0.72 -6.48 21.03
CA PRO A 580 -0.01 -5.89 22.15
C PRO A 580 -1.48 -6.31 22.20
N VAL A 581 -2.14 -6.47 21.05
CA VAL A 581 -3.54 -6.91 20.97
C VAL A 581 -3.68 -8.39 21.34
N GLN A 582 -2.75 -9.26 20.90
CA GLN A 582 -2.73 -10.66 21.35
C GLN A 582 -2.60 -10.76 22.88
N GLN A 583 -1.70 -9.99 23.48
CA GLN A 583 -1.54 -9.94 24.94
C GLN A 583 -2.80 -9.43 25.65
N GLY A 584 -3.43 -8.39 25.10
CA GLY A 584 -4.71 -7.87 25.60
C GLY A 584 -5.81 -8.93 25.55
N LEU A 585 -5.94 -9.63 24.43
CA LEU A 585 -6.91 -10.71 24.24
C LEU A 585 -6.73 -11.82 25.28
N ILE A 586 -5.50 -12.28 25.50
CA ILE A 586 -5.18 -13.32 26.49
C ILE A 586 -5.58 -12.90 27.90
N ARG A 587 -5.42 -11.62 28.25
CA ARG A 587 -5.81 -11.10 29.57
C ARG A 587 -7.33 -11.10 29.77
N ILE A 588 -8.11 -10.78 28.74
CA ILE A 588 -9.57 -10.69 28.86
C ILE A 588 -10.29 -12.02 28.62
N LEU A 589 -9.70 -12.93 27.85
CA LEU A 589 -10.31 -14.19 27.43
C LEU A 589 -10.85 -15.04 28.62
N PRO A 590 -10.14 -15.21 29.75
CA PRO A 590 -10.64 -15.96 30.90
C PRO A 590 -12.00 -15.47 31.44
N ASN A 591 -12.33 -14.19 31.29
CA ASN A 591 -13.60 -13.60 31.74
C ASN A 591 -14.82 -14.12 30.93
N TYR A 592 -14.56 -14.71 29.76
CA TYR A 592 -15.57 -15.19 28.82
C TYR A 592 -15.57 -16.72 28.68
N MET A 593 -14.47 -17.40 29.02
CA MET A 593 -14.33 -18.86 28.84
C MET A 593 -15.07 -19.70 29.88
N THR A 594 -15.28 -19.23 31.11
CA THR A 594 -15.88 -20.04 32.20
C THR A 594 -17.41 -20.08 32.18
N LYS A 595 -18.05 -19.44 31.19
CA LYS A 595 -19.51 -19.33 31.12
C LYS A 595 -20.11 -20.53 30.38
N SER A 596 -21.05 -21.23 31.04
CA SER A 596 -21.66 -22.51 30.62
C SER A 596 -22.40 -22.49 29.26
N HIS A 597 -22.52 -21.32 28.62
CA HIS A 597 -23.26 -21.12 27.37
C HIS A 597 -22.40 -20.50 26.24
N SER A 598 -21.07 -20.53 26.38
CA SER A 598 -20.14 -20.04 25.34
C SER A 598 -19.61 -21.19 24.48
N LEU A 599 -19.63 -21.03 23.16
CA LEU A 599 -19.05 -21.98 22.20
C LEU A 599 -18.06 -21.25 21.28
N LEU A 600 -16.77 -21.32 21.64
CA LEU A 600 -15.71 -20.57 20.98
C LEU A 600 -14.71 -21.52 20.30
N ALA A 601 -14.52 -21.36 19.01
CA ALA A 601 -13.42 -21.98 18.26
C ALA A 601 -12.38 -20.92 17.88
N VAL A 602 -11.10 -21.28 17.99
CA VAL A 602 -9.96 -20.46 17.56
C VAL A 602 -9.22 -21.23 16.49
N ILE A 603 -9.08 -20.66 15.29
CA ILE A 603 -8.45 -21.31 14.13
C ILE A 603 -7.23 -20.49 13.75
N THR A 604 -6.04 -21.09 13.80
CA THR A 604 -4.74 -20.47 13.49
C THR A 604 -3.99 -21.32 12.48
N THR A 605 -3.14 -20.71 11.66
CA THR A 605 -2.17 -21.41 10.82
C THR A 605 -0.77 -21.41 11.42
N ASP A 606 -0.53 -20.51 12.38
CA ASP A 606 0.72 -20.46 13.14
C ASP A 606 0.57 -21.15 14.52
N SER A 607 1.33 -22.23 14.72
CA SER A 607 1.40 -22.93 16.00
C SER A 607 2.25 -22.23 17.07
N GLN A 608 3.07 -21.26 16.65
CA GLN A 608 4.00 -20.52 17.51
C GLN A 608 3.45 -19.16 17.94
N CYS A 609 2.30 -18.73 17.43
CA CYS A 609 1.70 -17.48 17.86
C CYS A 609 1.30 -17.53 19.35
N LEU A 610 1.28 -16.37 20.01
CA LEU A 610 1.06 -16.28 21.46
C LEU A 610 -0.29 -16.87 21.86
N MET A 611 -1.30 -16.72 21.01
CA MET A 611 -2.64 -17.29 21.20
C MET A 611 -2.62 -18.82 21.15
N ALA A 612 -1.93 -19.42 20.17
CA ALA A 612 -1.82 -20.87 20.03
C ALA A 612 -1.07 -21.49 21.21
N GLN A 613 0.02 -20.85 21.65
CA GLN A 613 0.78 -21.29 22.83
C GLN A 613 -0.08 -21.26 24.10
N THR A 614 -0.82 -20.16 24.30
CA THR A 614 -1.70 -19.97 25.46
C THR A 614 -2.86 -20.97 25.48
N LEU A 615 -3.43 -21.28 24.31
CA LEU A 615 -4.57 -22.20 24.18
C LEU A 615 -4.17 -23.65 23.87
N SER A 616 -2.90 -23.99 24.01
CA SER A 616 -2.36 -25.33 23.70
C SER A 616 -3.06 -26.47 24.47
N ALA A 617 -3.47 -26.22 25.73
CA ALA A 617 -4.24 -27.17 26.54
C ALA A 617 -5.65 -27.45 25.99
N TYR A 618 -6.16 -26.57 25.13
CA TYR A 618 -7.48 -26.65 24.48
C TYR A 618 -7.38 -27.06 23.01
N ARG A 619 -6.19 -27.50 22.56
CA ARG A 619 -5.96 -27.93 21.19
C ARG A 619 -6.74 -29.20 20.88
N ASP A 620 -7.51 -29.16 19.80
CA ASP A 620 -8.11 -30.36 19.23
C ASP A 620 -7.08 -31.09 18.36
N THR A 621 -6.98 -32.40 18.51
CA THR A 621 -6.09 -33.26 17.73
C THR A 621 -6.78 -33.86 16.51
N ASN A 622 -8.11 -33.80 16.46
CA ASN A 622 -8.88 -34.35 15.35
C ASN A 622 -9.18 -33.23 14.34
N PRO A 623 -8.59 -33.26 13.14
CA PRO A 623 -8.84 -32.24 12.13
C PRO A 623 -10.30 -32.32 11.65
N PRO A 624 -11.07 -31.22 11.64
CA PRO A 624 -12.37 -31.19 11.01
C PRO A 624 -12.20 -31.33 9.49
N ILE A 625 -12.75 -32.43 8.95
CA ILE A 625 -12.73 -32.72 7.52
C ILE A 625 -14.11 -32.39 6.95
N LEU A 626 -14.16 -31.40 6.04
CA LEU A 626 -15.34 -31.11 5.24
C LEU A 626 -15.39 -32.09 4.07
N ASP A 627 -16.39 -32.97 4.06
CA ASP A 627 -16.57 -33.88 2.93
C ASP A 627 -17.23 -33.19 1.73
N GLN A 628 -17.21 -33.90 0.60
CA GLN A 628 -17.65 -33.38 -0.67
C GLN A 628 -19.18 -33.11 -0.67
N THR A 629 -19.97 -34.03 -0.14
CA THR A 629 -21.44 -33.91 -0.10
C THR A 629 -21.88 -32.79 0.83
N GLU A 630 -21.30 -32.69 2.02
CA GLU A 630 -21.54 -31.62 3.00
C GLU A 630 -21.25 -30.24 2.41
N SER A 631 -20.11 -30.10 1.71
CA SER A 631 -19.75 -28.86 1.03
C SER A 631 -20.81 -28.45 0.00
N LYS A 632 -21.28 -29.41 -0.81
CA LYS A 632 -22.31 -29.16 -1.85
C LYS A 632 -23.63 -28.69 -1.25
N GLU A 633 -24.12 -29.37 -0.22
CA GLU A 633 -25.37 -29.01 0.46
C GLU A 633 -25.27 -27.63 1.12
N PHE A 634 -24.12 -27.33 1.72
CA PHE A 634 -23.84 -26.03 2.32
C PHE A 634 -23.88 -24.90 1.30
N TYR A 635 -23.11 -25.01 0.21
CA TYR A 635 -23.03 -23.94 -0.79
C TYR A 635 -24.35 -23.76 -1.55
N ALA A 636 -25.11 -24.84 -1.80
CA ALA A 636 -26.46 -24.76 -2.35
C ALA A 636 -27.46 -24.04 -1.44
N LYS A 637 -27.22 -24.04 -0.12
CA LYS A 637 -28.04 -23.32 0.88
C LYS A 637 -27.70 -21.84 0.95
N VAL A 638 -26.42 -21.47 0.84
CA VAL A 638 -25.95 -20.09 1.05
C VAL A 638 -25.81 -19.27 -0.23
N LEU A 639 -25.79 -19.91 -1.40
CA LEU A 639 -25.64 -19.27 -2.72
C LEU A 639 -26.76 -19.71 -3.67
N CYS A 640 -27.22 -18.80 -4.52
CA CYS A 640 -28.13 -19.10 -5.61
C CYS A 640 -27.35 -19.44 -6.87
N THR A 641 -27.66 -20.59 -7.48
CA THR A 641 -27.01 -21.09 -8.70
C THR A 641 -27.91 -21.04 -9.92
N ASP A 642 -29.22 -20.83 -9.72
CA ASP A 642 -30.23 -20.74 -10.77
C ASP A 642 -30.41 -19.29 -11.22
N PHE A 643 -29.96 -19.02 -12.45
CA PHE A 643 -30.03 -17.69 -13.04
C PHE A 643 -31.48 -17.23 -13.32
N ASP A 644 -32.38 -18.15 -13.64
CA ASP A 644 -33.78 -17.81 -13.90
C ASP A 644 -34.54 -17.55 -12.60
N ALA A 645 -34.22 -18.28 -11.52
CA ALA A 645 -34.71 -17.96 -10.19
C ALA A 645 -34.26 -16.56 -9.73
N PHE A 646 -33.00 -16.20 -9.98
CA PHE A 646 -32.48 -14.85 -9.71
C PHE A 646 -33.17 -13.78 -10.56
N ARG A 647 -33.29 -14.00 -11.88
CA ARG A 647 -33.98 -13.10 -12.81
C ARG A 647 -35.43 -12.84 -12.39
N GLN A 648 -36.11 -13.85 -11.89
CA GLN A 648 -37.50 -13.76 -11.40
C GLN A 648 -37.61 -13.25 -9.95
N LYS A 649 -36.49 -12.91 -9.29
CA LYS A 649 -36.42 -12.52 -7.86
C LYS A 649 -37.03 -13.56 -6.90
N LYS A 650 -36.95 -14.85 -7.25
CA LYS A 650 -37.49 -15.99 -6.45
C LYS A 650 -36.44 -16.66 -5.55
N ASN A 651 -35.22 -16.16 -5.56
CA ASN A 651 -34.09 -16.68 -4.81
C ASN A 651 -34.03 -16.12 -3.38
N ASP A 652 -33.53 -16.92 -2.44
CA ASP A 652 -33.30 -16.53 -1.04
C ASP A 652 -31.83 -16.12 -0.76
N ALA A 653 -30.91 -16.47 -1.67
CA ALA A 653 -29.46 -16.29 -1.55
C ALA A 653 -28.90 -15.48 -2.74
N PRO A 654 -27.73 -14.82 -2.65
CA PRO A 654 -27.19 -14.04 -3.77
C PRO A 654 -26.78 -14.99 -4.91
N PHE A 655 -26.93 -14.54 -6.16
CA PHE A 655 -26.54 -15.35 -7.31
C PHE A 655 -25.02 -15.32 -7.51
N VAL A 656 -24.40 -16.47 -7.78
CA VAL A 656 -22.95 -16.54 -8.04
C VAL A 656 -22.67 -17.43 -9.24
N THR A 657 -21.75 -17.02 -10.12
CA THR A 657 -21.20 -17.85 -11.20
C THR A 657 -19.74 -17.53 -11.40
N VAL A 658 -18.93 -18.56 -11.62
CA VAL A 658 -17.50 -18.44 -11.87
C VAL A 658 -17.20 -18.71 -13.33
N TYR A 659 -16.53 -17.77 -13.99
CA TYR A 659 -16.11 -17.86 -15.37
C TYR A 659 -14.61 -18.13 -15.42
N PHE A 660 -14.23 -19.18 -16.13
CA PHE A 660 -12.84 -19.55 -16.35
C PHE A 660 -12.60 -19.91 -17.82
N SER A 661 -11.35 -20.04 -18.22
CA SER A 661 -11.00 -20.46 -19.56
C SER A 661 -9.64 -21.17 -19.57
N GLN A 662 -9.51 -22.20 -20.40
CA GLN A 662 -8.24 -22.91 -20.61
C GLN A 662 -7.19 -22.04 -21.31
N ASN A 663 -7.65 -21.02 -22.03
CA ASN A 663 -6.81 -20.14 -22.81
C ASN A 663 -7.04 -18.66 -22.45
N PRO A 664 -6.00 -17.81 -22.53
CA PRO A 664 -6.16 -16.37 -22.39
C PRO A 664 -6.92 -15.80 -23.59
N CYS A 665 -7.45 -14.59 -23.45
CA CYS A 665 -8.11 -13.84 -24.54
C CYS A 665 -9.28 -14.56 -25.22
N VAL A 666 -10.07 -15.37 -24.51
CA VAL A 666 -11.29 -16.01 -25.06
C VAL A 666 -12.53 -15.10 -25.01
N GLY A 667 -12.45 -13.95 -24.33
CA GLY A 667 -13.55 -12.99 -24.20
C GLY A 667 -14.47 -13.19 -22.99
N LYS A 668 -13.93 -13.64 -21.84
CA LYS A 668 -14.70 -13.83 -20.60
C LYS A 668 -15.50 -12.60 -20.20
N SER A 669 -14.85 -11.44 -20.11
CA SER A 669 -15.52 -10.18 -19.73
C SER A 669 -16.64 -9.78 -20.70
N TYR A 670 -16.50 -10.08 -22.00
CA TYR A 670 -17.55 -9.84 -23.00
C TYR A 670 -18.77 -10.74 -22.75
N VAL A 671 -18.55 -12.04 -22.51
CA VAL A 671 -19.62 -12.99 -22.18
C VAL A 671 -20.35 -12.58 -20.90
N ILE A 672 -19.62 -12.18 -19.86
CA ILE A 672 -20.17 -11.67 -18.60
C ILE A 672 -21.04 -10.42 -18.85
N ALA A 673 -20.55 -9.47 -19.65
CA ALA A 673 -21.31 -8.27 -19.99
C ALA A 673 -22.60 -8.59 -20.77
N GLN A 674 -22.57 -9.55 -21.70
CA GLN A 674 -23.78 -9.99 -22.41
C GLN A 674 -24.77 -10.68 -21.46
N ARG A 675 -24.27 -11.47 -20.50
CA ARG A 675 -25.12 -12.09 -19.47
C ARG A 675 -25.79 -11.03 -18.60
N ALA A 676 -25.07 -10.00 -18.17
CA ALA A 676 -25.62 -8.87 -17.42
C ALA A 676 -26.66 -8.09 -18.23
N LYS A 677 -26.41 -7.84 -19.53
CA LYS A 677 -27.38 -7.20 -20.43
C LYS A 677 -28.69 -7.97 -20.54
N SER A 678 -28.66 -9.30 -20.49
CA SER A 678 -29.87 -10.14 -20.52
C SER A 678 -30.80 -9.98 -19.32
N LEU A 679 -30.38 -9.25 -18.28
CA LEU A 679 -31.19 -8.90 -17.11
C LEU A 679 -31.87 -7.54 -17.23
N ASN A 680 -31.65 -6.79 -18.33
CA ASN A 680 -32.21 -5.45 -18.55
C ASN A 680 -31.99 -4.50 -17.36
N LEU A 681 -30.76 -4.50 -16.83
CA LEU A 681 -30.37 -3.68 -15.68
C LEU A 681 -30.42 -2.19 -16.02
N LYS A 682 -30.72 -1.35 -15.03
CA LYS A 682 -30.60 0.11 -15.13
C LYS A 682 -29.13 0.54 -15.12
N ASP A 683 -28.84 1.73 -15.63
CA ASP A 683 -27.48 2.29 -15.60
C ASP A 683 -26.93 2.38 -14.17
N GLY A 684 -25.68 1.96 -13.99
CA GLY A 684 -25.00 1.91 -12.68
C GLY A 684 -25.29 0.65 -11.84
N TYR A 685 -26.15 -0.27 -12.30
CA TYR A 685 -26.45 -1.53 -11.59
C TYR A 685 -25.55 -2.70 -12.00
N PHE A 686 -24.71 -2.50 -13.01
CA PHE A 686 -23.62 -3.41 -13.37
C PHE A 686 -22.29 -2.75 -12.98
N VAL A 687 -21.64 -3.28 -11.95
CA VAL A 687 -20.44 -2.70 -11.35
C VAL A 687 -19.24 -3.62 -11.58
N HIS A 688 -18.16 -3.03 -12.09
CA HIS A 688 -16.89 -3.72 -12.27
C HIS A 688 -16.00 -3.56 -11.03
N VAL A 689 -15.49 -4.67 -10.51
CA VAL A 689 -14.62 -4.72 -9.33
C VAL A 689 -13.34 -5.48 -9.71
N PRO A 690 -12.29 -4.76 -10.16
CA PRO A 690 -11.01 -5.37 -10.50
C PRO A 690 -10.19 -5.69 -9.23
N ILE A 691 -9.56 -6.85 -9.21
CA ILE A 691 -8.61 -7.26 -8.16
C ILE A 691 -7.30 -7.58 -8.88
N ASN A 692 -6.35 -6.65 -8.82
CA ASN A 692 -5.11 -6.72 -9.59
C ASN A 692 -3.84 -6.60 -8.75
N THR A 693 -3.94 -6.70 -7.43
CA THR A 693 -2.83 -6.57 -6.50
C THR A 693 -2.57 -7.88 -5.75
N SER A 694 -1.32 -8.11 -5.35
CA SER A 694 -0.90 -9.28 -4.57
C SER A 694 -1.42 -9.28 -3.13
N VAL A 695 -1.85 -8.11 -2.64
CA VAL A 695 -2.58 -7.93 -1.38
C VAL A 695 -3.88 -7.20 -1.71
N VAL A 696 -5.00 -7.74 -1.28
CA VAL A 696 -6.35 -7.20 -1.50
C VAL A 696 -6.52 -5.91 -0.70
N ASP A 697 -6.75 -4.82 -1.42
CA ASP A 697 -7.22 -3.57 -0.84
C ASP A 697 -8.72 -3.66 -0.53
N THR A 698 -9.04 -4.05 0.70
CA THR A 698 -10.44 -4.21 1.15
C THR A 698 -11.22 -2.90 1.06
N ASP A 699 -10.58 -1.76 1.33
CA ASP A 699 -11.22 -0.45 1.30
C ASP A 699 -11.66 -0.10 -0.13
N PHE A 700 -10.78 -0.32 -1.10
CA PHE A 700 -11.10 -0.19 -2.53
C PHE A 700 -12.27 -1.09 -2.96
N ILE A 701 -12.29 -2.35 -2.50
CA ILE A 701 -13.36 -3.29 -2.84
C ILE A 701 -14.69 -2.81 -2.27
N VAL A 702 -14.72 -2.40 -1.00
CA VAL A 702 -15.94 -1.86 -0.36
C VAL A 702 -16.41 -0.59 -1.10
N ASP A 703 -15.51 0.30 -1.49
CA ASP A 703 -15.85 1.51 -2.26
C ASP A 703 -16.46 1.19 -3.62
N ARG A 704 -15.89 0.22 -4.34
CA ARG A 704 -16.43 -0.22 -5.62
C ARG A 704 -17.80 -0.87 -5.45
N LEU A 705 -17.97 -1.78 -4.49
CA LEU A 705 -19.27 -2.40 -4.22
C LEU A 705 -20.33 -1.37 -3.81
N SER A 706 -19.95 -0.40 -2.99
CA SER A 706 -20.83 0.66 -2.49
C SER A 706 -21.16 1.74 -3.52
N SER A 707 -20.48 1.74 -4.68
CA SER A 707 -20.83 2.61 -5.81
C SER A 707 -22.15 2.20 -6.49
N ALA A 708 -22.61 0.96 -6.26
CA ALA A 708 -23.90 0.50 -6.74
C ALA A 708 -25.05 1.22 -5.99
N PRO A 709 -26.18 1.50 -6.66
CA PRO A 709 -27.36 2.05 -6.01
C PRO A 709 -27.88 1.16 -4.87
N VAL A 710 -28.27 1.79 -3.76
CA VAL A 710 -28.84 1.09 -2.59
C VAL A 710 -30.33 0.87 -2.80
N THR A 711 -30.68 -0.33 -3.26
CA THR A 711 -32.02 -0.68 -3.74
C THR A 711 -32.28 -2.18 -3.63
N ASP A 712 -33.55 -2.59 -3.65
CA ASP A 712 -34.01 -3.99 -3.72
C ASP A 712 -34.16 -4.51 -5.18
N ASP A 713 -33.75 -3.71 -6.17
CA ASP A 713 -33.63 -4.11 -7.58
C ASP A 713 -32.40 -4.97 -7.86
N LEU A 714 -32.38 -5.71 -8.98
CA LEU A 714 -31.26 -6.60 -9.33
C LEU A 714 -29.98 -5.80 -9.55
N THR A 715 -28.90 -6.16 -8.87
CA THR A 715 -27.57 -5.55 -9.04
C THR A 715 -26.56 -6.64 -9.35
N VAL A 716 -25.68 -6.39 -10.32
CA VAL A 716 -24.67 -7.34 -10.76
C VAL A 716 -23.28 -6.77 -10.54
N PHE A 717 -22.43 -7.53 -9.85
CA PHE A 717 -21.02 -7.25 -9.64
C PHE A 717 -20.18 -8.19 -10.49
N HIS A 718 -19.37 -7.62 -11.38
CA HIS A 718 -18.34 -8.35 -12.09
C HIS A 718 -17.03 -8.28 -11.28
N ILE A 719 -16.70 -9.37 -10.61
CA ILE A 719 -15.45 -9.50 -9.84
C ILE A 719 -14.37 -10.03 -10.79
N ASN A 720 -13.43 -9.17 -11.19
CA ASN A 720 -12.37 -9.55 -12.13
C ASN A 720 -11.07 -9.82 -11.38
N ILE A 721 -10.73 -11.10 -11.19
CA ILE A 721 -9.51 -11.53 -10.51
C ILE A 721 -8.39 -11.63 -11.54
N SER A 722 -7.36 -10.81 -11.38
CA SER A 722 -6.20 -10.80 -12.28
C SER A 722 -5.22 -11.94 -11.96
N SER A 723 -4.29 -12.19 -12.88
CA SER A 723 -3.18 -13.15 -12.68
C SER A 723 -2.21 -12.74 -11.56
N GLN A 724 -2.23 -11.48 -11.13
CA GLN A 724 -1.38 -10.92 -10.07
C GLN A 724 -2.03 -11.00 -8.68
N ALA A 725 -3.30 -11.42 -8.60
CA ALA A 725 -4.04 -11.38 -7.36
C ALA A 725 -3.50 -12.37 -6.30
N GLY A 726 -3.44 -11.91 -5.05
CA GLY A 726 -2.98 -12.66 -3.89
C GLY A 726 -3.88 -13.82 -3.45
N LYS A 727 -3.39 -14.64 -2.52
CA LYS A 727 -4.17 -15.72 -1.89
C LYS A 727 -5.20 -15.21 -0.87
N ASP A 728 -5.05 -13.99 -0.38
CA ASP A 728 -5.99 -13.31 0.51
C ASP A 728 -7.36 -13.04 -0.14
N VAL A 729 -7.43 -13.09 -1.47
CA VAL A 729 -8.71 -13.17 -2.22
C VAL A 729 -9.62 -14.27 -1.68
N ASN A 730 -9.08 -15.41 -1.24
CA ASN A 730 -9.89 -16.51 -0.72
C ASN A 730 -10.66 -16.11 0.54
N THR A 731 -9.99 -15.44 1.49
CA THR A 731 -10.60 -14.92 2.72
C THR A 731 -11.63 -13.84 2.38
N MET A 732 -11.28 -12.91 1.48
CA MET A 732 -12.18 -11.85 1.05
C MET A 732 -13.45 -12.42 0.39
N MET A 733 -13.33 -13.38 -0.52
CA MET A 733 -14.49 -14.00 -1.17
C MET A 733 -15.35 -14.81 -0.19
N PHE A 734 -14.74 -15.43 0.82
CA PHE A 734 -15.49 -16.08 1.90
C PHE A 734 -16.28 -15.05 2.72
N GLN A 735 -15.66 -13.95 3.13
CA GLN A 735 -16.34 -12.86 3.85
C GLN A 735 -17.47 -12.26 3.00
N LEU A 736 -17.22 -12.01 1.72
CA LEU A 736 -18.18 -11.40 0.80
C LEU A 736 -19.34 -12.34 0.47
N LEU A 737 -19.10 -13.58 0.08
CA LEU A 737 -20.13 -14.47 -0.45
C LEU A 737 -20.79 -15.35 0.62
N VAL A 738 -20.01 -15.85 1.59
CA VAL A 738 -20.52 -16.75 2.65
C VAL A 738 -21.00 -15.94 3.85
N LEU A 739 -20.15 -15.05 4.38
CA LEU A 739 -20.55 -14.21 5.52
C LEU A 739 -21.44 -13.03 5.12
N ARG A 740 -21.55 -12.76 3.81
CA ARG A 740 -22.37 -11.70 3.21
C ARG A 740 -22.02 -10.31 3.73
N TYR A 741 -20.77 -10.10 4.18
CA TYR A 741 -20.36 -8.87 4.83
C TYR A 741 -18.84 -8.65 4.76
N ILE A 742 -18.43 -7.43 4.39
CA ILE A 742 -17.04 -6.99 4.34
C ILE A 742 -16.93 -5.57 4.90
N THR A 743 -15.84 -5.25 5.60
CA THR A 743 -15.68 -3.98 6.34
C THR A 743 -14.31 -3.38 6.07
N LYS A 744 -14.29 -2.07 5.89
CA LYS A 744 -13.09 -1.23 5.77
C LYS A 744 -12.38 -1.07 7.11
N VAL A 745 -11.14 -0.61 7.06
CA VAL A 745 -10.38 -0.26 8.28
C VAL A 745 -11.07 0.84 9.09
N ASN A 746 -11.75 1.79 8.43
CA ASN A 746 -12.46 2.89 9.10
C ASN A 746 -13.86 2.51 9.64
N GLY A 747 -14.28 1.24 9.50
CA GLY A 747 -15.57 0.73 9.95
C GLY A 747 -16.70 0.84 8.93
N GLU A 748 -16.56 1.55 7.80
CA GLU A 748 -17.54 1.47 6.72
C GLU A 748 -17.62 0.05 6.16
N SER A 749 -18.78 -0.38 5.69
CA SER A 749 -18.96 -1.78 5.29
C SER A 749 -19.93 -1.94 4.15
N PHE A 750 -19.89 -3.12 3.53
CA PHE A 750 -20.83 -3.55 2.52
C PHE A 750 -21.43 -4.90 2.90
N SER A 751 -22.76 -5.00 2.80
CA SER A 751 -23.51 -6.25 3.03
C SER A 751 -24.12 -6.78 1.74
N VAL A 752 -23.91 -8.07 1.48
CA VAL A 752 -24.47 -8.78 0.33
C VAL A 752 -25.91 -9.17 0.57
N ARG A 753 -26.78 -8.90 -0.41
CA ARG A 753 -28.22 -9.17 -0.35
C ARG A 753 -28.65 -10.13 -1.43
N LYS A 754 -29.85 -10.72 -1.31
CA LYS A 754 -30.36 -11.72 -2.26
C LYS A 754 -30.57 -11.18 -3.67
N ASN A 755 -30.79 -9.88 -3.83
CA ASN A 755 -30.91 -9.22 -5.14
C ASN A 755 -29.55 -8.96 -5.82
N HIS A 756 -28.43 -9.33 -5.19
CA HIS A 756 -27.10 -9.20 -5.77
C HIS A 756 -26.69 -10.46 -6.53
N ALA A 757 -25.97 -10.26 -7.63
CA ALA A 757 -25.29 -11.29 -8.39
C ALA A 757 -23.78 -11.02 -8.47
N PHE A 758 -22.96 -12.05 -8.30
CA PHE A 758 -21.50 -11.99 -8.44
C PHE A 758 -21.08 -12.87 -9.61
N LEU A 759 -20.62 -12.23 -10.68
CA LEU A 759 -20.04 -12.88 -11.85
C LEU A 759 -18.53 -12.79 -11.69
N VAL A 760 -17.91 -13.88 -11.26
CA VAL A 760 -16.49 -13.92 -10.92
C VAL A 760 -15.69 -14.38 -12.13
N GLU A 761 -14.76 -13.56 -12.61
CA GLU A 761 -13.83 -13.90 -13.68
C GLU A 761 -12.50 -14.35 -13.06
N LEU A 762 -12.09 -15.59 -13.32
CA LEU A 762 -10.79 -16.13 -12.92
C LEU A 762 -9.75 -15.97 -14.03
N PRO A 763 -8.47 -15.74 -13.66
CA PRO A 763 -7.41 -15.67 -14.66
C PRO A 763 -7.14 -17.08 -15.24
N THR A 764 -6.57 -17.13 -16.43
CA THR A 764 -6.16 -18.42 -17.03
C THR A 764 -4.83 -18.91 -16.46
N GLN A 765 -3.99 -17.99 -15.99
CA GLN A 765 -2.65 -18.25 -15.48
C GLN A 765 -2.33 -17.28 -14.34
N LEU A 766 -1.36 -17.63 -13.49
CA LEU A 766 -0.81 -16.75 -12.46
C LEU A 766 0.47 -16.11 -13.00
N SER A 767 0.68 -14.82 -12.72
CA SER A 767 1.90 -14.10 -13.13
C SER A 767 2.99 -14.11 -12.07
N SER A 768 2.68 -14.51 -10.84
CA SER A 768 3.61 -14.52 -9.70
C SER A 768 4.61 -15.67 -9.70
N THR A 769 4.47 -16.65 -10.61
CA THR A 769 5.27 -17.87 -10.62
C THR A 769 6.45 -17.84 -11.59
N HIS A 770 6.59 -16.79 -12.42
CA HIS A 770 7.57 -16.68 -13.52
C HIS A 770 7.61 -17.88 -14.50
N VAL A 771 6.66 -18.82 -14.36
CA VAL A 771 6.52 -20.07 -15.11
C VAL A 771 5.07 -20.19 -15.51
N LYS A 772 4.82 -20.66 -16.75
CA LYS A 772 3.48 -20.92 -17.28
C LYS A 772 2.72 -21.87 -16.34
N THR A 773 1.75 -21.34 -15.61
CA THR A 773 0.93 -22.14 -14.69
C THR A 773 -0.15 -22.89 -15.43
N ARG A 774 -0.47 -24.09 -14.95
CA ARG A 774 -1.66 -24.82 -15.37
C ARG A 774 -2.89 -24.23 -14.71
N LEU A 775 -4.06 -24.45 -15.30
CA LEU A 775 -5.33 -24.03 -14.71
C LEU A 775 -5.57 -24.66 -13.33
N SER A 776 -5.07 -25.88 -13.08
CA SER A 776 -5.08 -26.51 -11.75
C SER A 776 -4.37 -25.67 -10.70
N ASP A 777 -3.28 -24.99 -11.07
CA ASP A 777 -2.50 -24.17 -10.15
C ASP A 777 -3.30 -22.90 -9.79
N VAL A 778 -4.04 -22.33 -10.75
CA VAL A 778 -4.99 -21.24 -10.50
C VAL A 778 -6.07 -21.66 -9.51
N PHE A 779 -6.67 -22.84 -9.70
CA PHE A 779 -7.68 -23.37 -8.77
C PHE A 779 -7.12 -23.68 -7.38
N ASN A 780 -5.86 -24.14 -7.29
CA ASN A 780 -5.19 -24.33 -6.00
C ASN A 780 -4.83 -23.01 -5.32
N TRP A 781 -4.49 -21.98 -6.08
CA TRP A 781 -4.17 -20.66 -5.58
C TRP A 781 -5.42 -19.94 -5.05
N PHE A 782 -6.49 -19.96 -5.84
CA PHE A 782 -7.81 -19.48 -5.46
C PHE A 782 -8.67 -20.64 -4.96
N TYR A 783 -8.20 -21.31 -3.89
CA TYR A 783 -8.82 -22.52 -3.34
C TYR A 783 -10.28 -22.34 -2.87
N PHE A 784 -10.75 -21.11 -2.62
CA PHE A 784 -12.18 -20.81 -2.43
C PHE A 784 -13.02 -21.10 -3.69
N PHE A 785 -12.41 -21.14 -4.88
CA PHE A 785 -13.01 -21.59 -6.14
C PHE A 785 -12.33 -22.85 -6.69
N GLY A 786 -11.57 -23.56 -5.86
CA GLY A 786 -10.76 -24.71 -6.29
C GLY A 786 -11.56 -26.00 -6.53
N ASP A 787 -10.85 -27.11 -6.72
CA ASP A 787 -11.43 -28.42 -7.06
C ASP A 787 -12.47 -28.93 -6.04
N ARG A 788 -12.42 -28.47 -4.79
CA ARG A 788 -13.45 -28.77 -3.77
C ARG A 788 -14.77 -28.05 -3.97
N ILE A 789 -14.86 -27.08 -4.88
CA ILE A 789 -16.06 -26.27 -5.14
C ILE A 789 -16.52 -26.39 -6.60
N LYS A 790 -15.58 -26.70 -7.50
CA LYS A 790 -15.84 -26.96 -8.92
C LYS A 790 -16.90 -28.05 -9.19
N ASP A 791 -16.99 -29.03 -8.29
CA ASP A 791 -17.97 -30.13 -8.39
C ASP A 791 -19.22 -29.95 -7.48
N LEU A 792 -19.31 -28.85 -6.71
CA LEU A 792 -20.12 -28.78 -5.48
C LEU A 792 -20.89 -27.49 -5.21
N ALA A 793 -21.75 -27.10 -6.14
CA ALA A 793 -22.81 -26.09 -5.95
C ALA A 793 -22.46 -24.61 -6.18
N ILE A 794 -21.30 -24.26 -6.77
CA ILE A 794 -21.18 -22.99 -7.50
C ILE A 794 -21.07 -23.33 -8.99
N PRO A 795 -21.88 -22.74 -9.89
CA PRO A 795 -21.78 -23.04 -11.31
C PRO A 795 -20.48 -22.46 -11.88
N PHE A 796 -19.70 -23.33 -12.52
CA PHE A 796 -18.53 -22.96 -13.31
C PHE A 796 -18.90 -22.95 -14.79
N SER A 797 -18.64 -21.82 -15.44
CA SER A 797 -18.84 -21.65 -16.87
C SER A 797 -17.49 -21.50 -17.56
N GLU A 798 -17.10 -22.54 -18.30
CA GLU A 798 -15.96 -22.44 -19.20
C GLU A 798 -16.33 -21.55 -20.38
N VAL A 799 -15.57 -20.49 -20.60
CA VAL A 799 -15.74 -19.67 -21.80
C VAL A 799 -14.88 -20.24 -22.91
N ILE A 800 -15.54 -20.70 -23.97
CA ILE A 800 -14.92 -21.25 -25.17
C ILE A 800 -14.99 -20.22 -26.29
N ASP A 801 -13.91 -20.12 -27.04
CA ASP A 801 -13.76 -19.25 -28.19
C ASP A 801 -14.07 -20.03 -29.48
N ASP A 802 -15.12 -19.64 -30.20
CA ASP A 802 -15.59 -20.34 -31.40
C ASP A 802 -14.57 -20.40 -32.55
N LEU A 803 -13.54 -19.52 -32.55
CA LEU A 803 -12.51 -19.53 -33.57
C LEU A 803 -11.39 -20.54 -33.32
N ARG A 804 -11.26 -21.07 -32.10
CA ARG A 804 -10.18 -22.00 -31.75
C ARG A 804 -10.46 -23.39 -32.32
N THR A 805 -9.47 -23.93 -33.03
CA THR A 805 -9.54 -25.15 -33.87
C THR A 805 -9.72 -26.47 -33.12
N ALA A 806 -9.69 -26.48 -31.78
CA ALA A 806 -9.98 -27.65 -30.97
C ALA A 806 -11.27 -27.42 -30.16
N PRO A 807 -12.46 -27.46 -30.79
CA PRO A 807 -13.67 -27.66 -30.01
C PRO A 807 -13.50 -29.01 -29.32
N ASN A 808 -13.47 -28.97 -27.99
CA ASN A 808 -13.58 -30.19 -27.19
C ASN A 808 -14.83 -30.93 -27.72
N THR A 809 -14.66 -32.13 -28.28
CA THR A 809 -15.73 -32.82 -29.03
C THR A 809 -16.95 -33.11 -28.16
N ASN A 810 -16.74 -33.10 -26.84
CA ASN A 810 -17.78 -33.03 -25.81
C ASN A 810 -17.49 -31.80 -24.92
N PRO A 811 -17.99 -30.60 -25.26
CA PRO A 811 -17.86 -29.48 -24.33
C PRO A 811 -18.62 -29.83 -23.04
N PRO A 812 -18.12 -29.44 -21.86
CA PRO A 812 -18.86 -29.65 -20.62
C PRO A 812 -20.25 -29.00 -20.73
N GLU A 813 -21.25 -29.59 -20.07
CA GLU A 813 -22.67 -29.19 -20.15
C GLU A 813 -22.90 -27.69 -19.84
N HIS A 814 -21.95 -27.05 -19.17
CA HIS A 814 -22.00 -25.64 -18.75
C HIS A 814 -21.04 -24.71 -19.50
N ALA A 815 -20.49 -25.13 -20.65
CA ALA A 815 -19.65 -24.28 -21.48
C ALA A 815 -20.46 -23.15 -22.14
N VAL A 816 -19.95 -21.91 -22.07
CA VAL A 816 -20.51 -20.76 -22.76
C VAL A 816 -19.64 -20.42 -23.96
N ARG A 817 -20.22 -20.54 -25.16
CA ARG A 817 -19.53 -20.19 -26.40
C ARG A 817 -19.58 -18.69 -26.64
N ASN A 818 -18.40 -18.09 -26.78
CA ASN A 818 -18.27 -16.75 -27.32
C ASN A 818 -18.41 -16.83 -28.85
N GLN A 819 -19.62 -16.56 -29.33
CA GLN A 819 -19.96 -16.69 -30.74
C GLN A 819 -19.44 -15.53 -31.58
N LEU A 820 -18.97 -15.83 -32.79
CA LEU A 820 -18.59 -14.82 -33.76
C LEU A 820 -19.84 -14.10 -34.29
N ALA A 821 -20.09 -12.91 -33.77
CA ALA A 821 -21.07 -11.97 -34.32
C ALA A 821 -20.34 -10.85 -35.08
N LEU A 822 -20.61 -10.69 -36.37
CA LEU A 822 -20.02 -9.64 -37.21
C LEU A 822 -21.10 -8.60 -37.56
N SER A 823 -20.84 -7.31 -37.31
CA SER A 823 -21.70 -6.22 -37.77
C SER A 823 -21.31 -5.80 -39.19
N GLU A 824 -22.02 -4.83 -39.74
CA GLU A 824 -21.71 -4.21 -41.04
C GLU A 824 -20.28 -3.63 -41.07
N LYS A 825 -19.81 -3.07 -39.94
CA LYS A 825 -18.46 -2.48 -39.82
C LYS A 825 -17.35 -3.52 -39.93
N GLU A 826 -17.52 -4.70 -39.32
CA GLU A 826 -16.57 -5.79 -39.52
C GLU A 826 -16.61 -6.34 -40.95
N HIS A 827 -17.80 -6.44 -41.55
CA HIS A 827 -17.91 -6.87 -42.95
C HIS A 827 -17.23 -5.88 -43.91
N PHE A 828 -17.26 -4.58 -43.64
CA PHE A 828 -16.52 -3.59 -44.42
C PHE A 828 -15.02 -3.90 -44.46
N VAL A 829 -14.41 -4.24 -43.33
CA VAL A 829 -13.01 -4.66 -43.27
C VAL A 829 -12.78 -5.95 -44.05
N LEU A 830 -13.64 -6.95 -43.86
CA LEU A 830 -13.51 -8.24 -44.54
C LEU A 830 -13.62 -8.11 -46.06
N LYS A 831 -14.51 -7.24 -46.55
CA LYS A 831 -14.63 -6.91 -47.98
C LYS A 831 -13.35 -6.29 -48.52
N TYR A 832 -12.69 -5.42 -47.74
CA TYR A 832 -11.39 -4.86 -48.09
C TYR A 832 -10.29 -5.91 -48.20
N LEU A 833 -10.23 -6.84 -47.25
CA LEU A 833 -9.25 -7.95 -47.28
C LEU A 833 -9.50 -8.87 -48.49
N ASP A 834 -10.76 -9.15 -48.80
CA ASP A 834 -11.12 -9.96 -49.96
C ASP A 834 -10.82 -9.25 -51.29
N ALA A 835 -11.06 -7.94 -51.35
CA ALA A 835 -10.71 -7.11 -52.50
C ALA A 835 -9.19 -7.05 -52.72
N LEU A 836 -8.41 -6.88 -51.64
CA LEU A 836 -6.95 -6.96 -51.68
C LEU A 836 -6.50 -8.31 -52.23
N ASN A 837 -7.09 -9.41 -51.74
CA ASN A 837 -6.72 -10.76 -52.17
C ASN A 837 -7.01 -11.04 -53.64
N LYS A 838 -8.12 -10.50 -54.14
CA LYS A 838 -8.56 -10.64 -55.54
C LYS A 838 -7.86 -9.66 -56.49
N GLY A 839 -6.95 -8.82 -55.99
CA GLY A 839 -6.27 -7.78 -56.78
C GLY A 839 -7.21 -6.65 -57.25
N LEU A 840 -8.38 -6.50 -56.63
CA LEU A 840 -9.39 -5.49 -57.01
C LEU A 840 -9.05 -4.08 -56.53
N LEU A 841 -8.05 -3.94 -55.66
CA LEU A 841 -7.51 -2.66 -55.20
C LEU A 841 -6.38 -2.14 -56.11
N ASN A 842 -6.06 -2.86 -57.18
CA ASN A 842 -5.03 -2.45 -58.11
C ASN A 842 -5.61 -1.45 -59.13
N ASN A 843 -5.08 -0.24 -59.13
CA ASN A 843 -5.55 0.85 -59.99
C ASN A 843 -5.06 0.74 -61.46
N SER A 844 -4.35 -0.33 -61.83
CA SER A 844 -3.86 -0.56 -63.20
C SER A 844 -4.98 -0.73 -64.24
N GLN A 845 -6.18 -1.12 -63.82
CA GLN A 845 -7.36 -1.30 -64.67
C GLN A 845 -8.30 -0.09 -64.54
N LEU A 846 -7.93 1.02 -65.18
CA LEU A 846 -8.49 2.40 -65.14
C LEU A 846 -10.01 2.62 -65.34
N THR A 847 -10.88 1.61 -65.27
CA THR A 847 -12.30 1.76 -65.68
C THR A 847 -13.27 2.15 -64.56
N LYS A 848 -13.01 1.81 -63.28
CA LYS A 848 -13.89 2.18 -62.15
C LYS A 848 -13.20 2.02 -60.79
N ASP A 849 -13.46 2.92 -59.85
CA ASP A 849 -13.04 2.78 -58.44
C ASP A 849 -13.74 1.59 -57.76
N TRP A 850 -13.03 0.91 -56.87
CA TRP A 850 -13.62 -0.14 -56.04
C TRP A 850 -14.64 0.44 -55.04
N ASP A 851 -15.81 -0.19 -54.96
CA ASP A 851 -16.89 0.19 -54.06
C ASP A 851 -17.30 -0.99 -53.17
N HIS A 852 -17.15 -0.81 -51.86
CA HIS A 852 -17.50 -1.80 -50.84
C HIS A 852 -18.99 -2.20 -50.86
N THR A 853 -19.88 -1.34 -51.35
CA THR A 853 -21.33 -1.65 -51.40
C THR A 853 -21.63 -2.71 -52.47
N GLN A 854 -20.83 -2.75 -53.54
CA GLN A 854 -20.95 -3.70 -54.65
C GLN A 854 -20.22 -5.01 -54.37
N HIS A 855 -19.34 -5.04 -53.36
CA HIS A 855 -18.59 -6.24 -52.97
C HIS A 855 -19.49 -7.24 -52.25
N SER A 856 -19.45 -8.50 -52.70
CA SER A 856 -20.22 -9.59 -52.09
C SER A 856 -19.88 -9.77 -50.61
N LEU A 857 -20.86 -10.21 -49.82
CA LEU A 857 -20.59 -10.59 -48.42
C LEU A 857 -19.57 -11.73 -48.38
N VAL A 858 -18.64 -11.63 -47.42
CA VAL A 858 -17.57 -12.61 -47.24
C VAL A 858 -18.05 -13.65 -46.24
N ASP A 859 -18.26 -14.89 -46.69
CA ASP A 859 -18.70 -15.99 -45.81
C ASP A 859 -17.58 -16.47 -44.87
N ILE A 860 -17.93 -17.30 -43.89
CA ILE A 860 -17.01 -17.80 -42.85
C ILE A 860 -15.82 -18.59 -43.44
N GLN A 861 -16.04 -19.39 -44.49
CA GLN A 861 -14.95 -20.15 -45.11
C GLN A 861 -13.95 -19.21 -45.77
N ARG A 862 -14.45 -18.17 -46.44
CA ARG A 862 -13.63 -17.15 -47.06
C ARG A 862 -12.92 -16.28 -46.02
N ILE A 863 -13.59 -15.90 -44.93
CA ILE A 863 -12.98 -15.19 -43.79
C ILE A 863 -11.78 -15.98 -43.26
N LYS A 864 -11.94 -17.30 -43.08
CA LYS A 864 -10.85 -18.18 -42.63
C LYS A 864 -9.66 -18.14 -43.59
N GLN A 865 -9.89 -18.23 -44.90
CA GLN A 865 -8.81 -18.13 -45.90
C GLN A 865 -8.08 -16.79 -45.81
N LEU A 866 -8.82 -15.69 -45.71
CA LEU A 866 -8.24 -14.35 -45.61
C LEU A 866 -7.41 -14.19 -44.34
N LEU A 867 -7.88 -14.70 -43.20
CA LEU A 867 -7.13 -14.59 -41.95
C LEU A 867 -5.91 -15.50 -41.91
N VAL A 868 -6.00 -16.72 -42.46
CA VAL A 868 -4.82 -17.58 -42.62
C VAL A 868 -3.74 -16.89 -43.47
N GLN A 869 -4.12 -16.06 -44.43
CA GLN A 869 -3.18 -15.33 -45.25
C GLN A 869 -2.65 -14.05 -44.60
N TYR A 870 -3.52 -13.25 -43.99
CA TYR A 870 -3.22 -11.86 -43.61
C TYR A 870 -3.04 -11.65 -42.11
N SER A 871 -3.54 -12.54 -41.26
CA SER A 871 -3.30 -12.50 -39.82
C SER A 871 -3.60 -13.87 -39.19
N PRO A 872 -2.68 -14.85 -39.32
CA PRO A 872 -2.88 -16.19 -38.77
C PRO A 872 -3.16 -16.17 -37.27
N LYS A 873 -2.53 -15.21 -36.55
CA LYS A 873 -2.72 -15.00 -35.11
C LYS A 873 -4.16 -14.57 -34.78
N ALA A 874 -4.77 -13.69 -35.58
CA ALA A 874 -6.15 -13.28 -35.38
C ALA A 874 -7.13 -14.47 -35.45
N TRP A 875 -6.86 -15.48 -36.29
CA TRP A 875 -7.73 -16.66 -36.38
C TRP A 875 -7.73 -17.52 -35.11
N ASN A 876 -6.73 -17.40 -34.25
CA ASN A 876 -6.59 -18.23 -33.05
C ASN A 876 -7.38 -17.69 -31.84
N SER A 877 -7.99 -16.51 -31.93
CA SER A 877 -8.77 -15.92 -30.85
C SER A 877 -9.76 -14.89 -31.39
N LEU A 878 -11.02 -14.98 -30.97
CA LEU A 878 -12.06 -14.01 -31.33
C LEU A 878 -11.75 -12.61 -30.78
N VAL A 879 -11.08 -12.51 -29.63
CA VAL A 879 -10.60 -11.22 -29.11
C VAL A 879 -9.53 -10.65 -30.03
N GLN A 880 -8.53 -11.44 -30.42
CA GLN A 880 -7.49 -10.98 -31.35
C GLN A 880 -8.07 -10.64 -32.73
N PHE A 881 -9.03 -11.43 -33.23
CA PHE A 881 -9.75 -11.16 -34.46
C PHE A 881 -10.53 -9.85 -34.39
N LYS A 882 -11.30 -9.63 -33.32
CA LYS A 882 -12.04 -8.39 -33.11
C LYS A 882 -11.10 -7.19 -32.98
N SER A 883 -10.00 -7.31 -32.26
CA SER A 883 -8.98 -6.27 -32.17
C SER A 883 -8.37 -5.95 -33.54
N PHE A 884 -8.05 -6.97 -34.34
CA PHE A 884 -7.55 -6.82 -35.71
C PHE A 884 -8.56 -6.08 -36.60
N LEU A 885 -9.82 -6.54 -36.61
CA LEU A 885 -10.88 -5.88 -37.37
C LEU A 885 -11.12 -4.45 -36.90
N GLN A 886 -11.09 -4.19 -35.58
CA GLN A 886 -11.29 -2.85 -35.03
C GLN A 886 -10.17 -1.89 -35.43
N PHE A 887 -8.92 -2.35 -35.37
CA PHE A 887 -7.78 -1.57 -35.84
C PHE A 887 -7.91 -1.28 -37.34
N MET A 888 -8.13 -2.33 -38.15
CA MET A 888 -8.28 -2.20 -39.61
C MET A 888 -9.44 -1.29 -39.99
N TYR A 889 -10.59 -1.39 -39.33
CA TYR A 889 -11.75 -0.54 -39.57
C TYR A 889 -11.42 0.94 -39.46
N ARG A 890 -10.72 1.33 -38.38
CA ARG A 890 -10.31 2.72 -38.15
C ARG A 890 -9.37 3.25 -39.22
N GLN A 891 -8.49 2.39 -39.74
CA GLN A 891 -7.56 2.77 -40.81
C GLN A 891 -8.28 2.81 -42.17
N LEU A 892 -9.12 1.81 -42.46
CA LEU A 892 -9.82 1.69 -43.73
C LEU A 892 -10.90 2.75 -43.94
N LEU A 893 -11.54 3.24 -42.88
CA LEU A 893 -12.39 4.44 -42.96
C LEU A 893 -11.62 5.62 -43.54
N GLN A 894 -10.35 5.79 -43.14
CA GLN A 894 -9.51 6.86 -43.65
C GLN A 894 -9.04 6.57 -45.08
N VAL A 895 -8.66 5.32 -45.37
CA VAL A 895 -8.27 4.92 -46.73
C VAL A 895 -9.41 5.17 -47.72
N TYR A 896 -10.64 4.79 -47.39
CA TYR A 896 -11.78 4.86 -48.31
C TYR A 896 -12.07 6.27 -48.83
N ASN A 897 -11.82 7.27 -47.97
CA ASN A 897 -11.99 8.70 -48.24
C ASN A 897 -10.67 9.39 -48.64
N PHE A 898 -9.56 8.66 -48.79
CA PHE A 898 -8.28 9.22 -49.22
C PHE A 898 -8.31 9.53 -50.72
N LEU A 899 -7.93 10.76 -51.10
CA LEU A 899 -8.06 11.23 -52.48
C LEU A 899 -7.22 10.41 -53.46
N TYR A 900 -5.96 10.14 -53.12
CA TYR A 900 -4.98 9.52 -54.03
C TYR A 900 -5.17 8.02 -54.26
N ILE A 901 -6.14 7.36 -53.59
CA ILE A 901 -6.51 5.99 -53.96
C ILE A 901 -7.53 5.92 -55.10
N LYS A 902 -8.23 7.02 -55.40
CA LYS A 902 -9.22 7.08 -56.48
C LYS A 902 -8.51 7.14 -57.82
N ASN A 903 -8.99 6.39 -58.83
CA ASN A 903 -8.37 6.26 -60.15
C ASN A 903 -8.09 7.61 -60.83
N GLU A 904 -8.89 8.64 -60.55
CA GLU A 904 -8.71 10.01 -61.06
C GLU A 904 -7.42 10.69 -60.55
N TYR A 905 -6.94 10.36 -59.35
CA TYR A 905 -5.83 11.04 -58.67
C TYR A 905 -4.61 10.14 -58.43
N VAL A 906 -4.57 8.96 -59.05
CA VAL A 906 -3.47 8.00 -58.83
C VAL A 906 -2.18 8.55 -59.44
N PRO A 907 -1.06 8.51 -58.71
CA PRO A 907 0.24 8.88 -59.24
C PRO A 907 0.59 8.05 -60.49
N MET A 908 0.92 8.72 -61.59
CA MET A 908 1.44 8.10 -62.81
C MET A 908 2.85 8.58 -63.09
N ILE A 909 3.72 7.68 -63.52
CA ILE A 909 5.11 8.01 -63.86
C ILE A 909 5.20 8.28 -65.36
N ASP A 910 5.66 9.49 -65.73
CA ASP A 910 5.63 10.04 -67.09
C ASP A 910 6.34 9.22 -68.17
N LYS A 911 7.26 8.30 -67.80
CA LYS A 911 8.11 7.60 -68.76
C LYS A 911 7.47 6.35 -69.37
N ASP A 912 6.58 5.66 -68.64
CA ASP A 912 6.03 4.36 -69.05
C ASP A 912 4.51 4.22 -68.86
N ARG A 913 3.80 5.29 -68.47
CA ARG A 913 2.40 5.23 -68.00
C ARG A 913 2.19 4.18 -66.90
N HIS A 914 3.24 3.90 -66.13
CA HIS A 914 3.17 2.99 -65.00
C HIS A 914 2.30 3.63 -63.92
N ILE A 915 1.23 2.92 -63.54
CA ILE A 915 0.28 3.35 -62.53
C ILE A 915 0.72 2.75 -61.21
N ILE A 916 0.98 3.61 -60.21
CA ILE A 916 1.37 3.15 -58.89
C ILE A 916 0.13 2.60 -58.16
N PRO A 917 0.10 1.33 -57.73
CA PRO A 917 -1.08 0.71 -57.11
C PRO A 917 -1.23 1.15 -55.64
N LEU A 918 -1.38 2.46 -55.41
CA LEU A 918 -1.30 3.07 -54.09
C LEU A 918 -2.36 2.54 -53.11
N HIS A 919 -3.57 2.25 -53.60
CA HIS A 919 -4.65 1.69 -52.79
C HIS A 919 -4.28 0.31 -52.22
N GLU A 920 -3.77 -0.58 -53.09
CA GLU A 920 -3.25 -1.89 -52.72
C GLU A 920 -2.07 -1.77 -51.75
N MET A 921 -1.09 -0.91 -52.04
CA MET A 921 0.11 -0.71 -51.22
C MET A 921 -0.22 -0.26 -49.79
N ILE A 922 -1.13 0.72 -49.66
CA ILE A 922 -1.57 1.24 -48.35
C ILE A 922 -2.29 0.14 -47.57
N VAL A 923 -3.29 -0.50 -48.17
CA VAL A 923 -4.08 -1.53 -47.47
C VAL A 923 -3.19 -2.72 -47.08
N PHE A 924 -2.28 -3.15 -47.94
CA PHE A 924 -1.32 -4.21 -47.63
C PHE A 924 -0.43 -3.85 -46.43
N SER A 925 0.13 -2.64 -46.40
CA SER A 925 0.95 -2.16 -45.28
C SER A 925 0.15 -2.09 -43.96
N LEU A 926 -1.10 -1.63 -44.03
CA LEU A 926 -1.98 -1.58 -42.86
C LEU A 926 -2.29 -2.98 -42.31
N VAL A 927 -2.52 -3.95 -43.18
CA VAL A 927 -2.75 -5.36 -42.79
C VAL A 927 -1.54 -5.93 -42.06
N GLN A 928 -0.33 -5.74 -42.59
CA GLN A 928 0.92 -6.17 -41.94
C GLN A 928 1.07 -5.53 -40.56
N SER A 929 0.85 -4.22 -40.48
CA SER A 929 0.92 -3.48 -39.22
C SER A 929 -0.15 -3.95 -38.21
N ALA A 930 -1.35 -4.25 -38.68
CA ALA A 930 -2.48 -4.67 -37.85
C ALA A 930 -2.25 -6.04 -37.20
N GLN A 931 -1.65 -6.99 -37.93
CA GLN A 931 -1.31 -8.30 -37.39
C GLN A 931 -0.44 -8.15 -36.13
N ASP A 932 0.53 -7.26 -36.16
CA ASP A 932 1.44 -7.10 -35.04
C ASP A 932 0.89 -6.20 -33.93
N ILE A 933 0.29 -5.06 -34.28
CA ILE A 933 -0.27 -4.12 -33.28
C ILE A 933 -1.44 -4.77 -32.54
N ALA A 934 -2.33 -5.46 -33.24
CA ALA A 934 -3.58 -5.97 -32.68
C ALA A 934 -3.49 -7.41 -32.16
N CYS A 935 -2.58 -8.24 -32.71
CA CYS A 935 -2.51 -9.66 -32.35
C CYS A 935 -1.21 -10.07 -31.63
N SER A 936 -0.11 -9.32 -31.75
CA SER A 936 1.18 -9.68 -31.12
C SER A 936 1.38 -9.11 -29.71
N SER A 937 0.56 -8.15 -29.25
CA SER A 937 0.71 -7.48 -27.93
C SER A 937 0.67 -8.43 -26.71
N HIS A 938 0.08 -9.62 -26.85
CA HIS A 938 0.00 -10.63 -25.78
C HIS A 938 1.05 -11.74 -25.88
N LEU A 939 1.76 -11.88 -27.00
CA LEU A 939 2.61 -13.04 -27.31
C LEU A 939 4.12 -12.76 -27.19
N ILE A 940 4.52 -11.54 -26.84
CA ILE A 940 5.94 -11.13 -26.75
C ILE A 940 6.75 -11.97 -25.74
N TYR A 941 6.08 -12.79 -24.92
CA TYR A 941 6.72 -13.67 -23.93
C TYR A 941 6.70 -15.17 -24.26
N GLU A 942 6.14 -15.64 -25.39
CA GLU A 942 6.26 -17.06 -25.77
C GLU A 942 7.50 -17.24 -26.67
N PRO A 943 8.58 -17.91 -26.22
CA PRO A 943 9.74 -18.21 -27.07
C PRO A 943 9.29 -19.10 -28.23
N THR A 944 9.66 -18.72 -29.45
CA THR A 944 9.15 -19.37 -30.66
C THR A 944 9.90 -20.65 -31.03
N THR A 945 10.98 -21.02 -30.32
CA THR A 945 11.73 -22.25 -30.59
C THR A 945 12.35 -22.86 -29.33
N ASP A 946 12.42 -24.21 -29.27
CA ASP A 946 13.13 -24.97 -28.21
C ASP A 946 14.63 -24.63 -28.11
N ILE A 947 15.19 -23.95 -29.12
CA ILE A 947 16.58 -23.51 -29.19
C ILE A 947 16.76 -22.19 -28.42
N GLU A 948 15.78 -21.29 -28.49
CA GLU A 948 15.79 -20.04 -27.71
C GLU A 948 15.57 -20.29 -26.21
N VAL A 949 14.84 -21.35 -25.84
CA VAL A 949 14.62 -21.73 -24.43
C VAL A 949 15.94 -22.05 -23.72
N LYS A 950 16.90 -22.69 -24.38
CA LYS A 950 18.20 -23.01 -23.78
C LYS A 950 19.15 -21.81 -23.65
N GLU A 951 19.11 -20.87 -24.59
CA GLU A 951 19.89 -19.63 -24.48
C GLU A 951 19.24 -18.60 -23.54
N LYS A 952 17.92 -18.69 -23.31
CA LYS A 952 17.22 -17.89 -22.31
C LYS A 952 17.31 -18.47 -20.91
N GLU A 953 17.32 -19.79 -20.71
CA GLU A 953 17.53 -20.38 -19.38
C GLU A 953 18.89 -19.96 -18.77
N GLU A 954 19.90 -19.64 -19.59
CA GLU A 954 21.18 -19.07 -19.13
C GLU A 954 21.17 -17.54 -18.95
N LYS A 955 20.12 -16.83 -19.41
CA LYS A 955 19.99 -15.35 -19.32
C LYS A 955 18.79 -14.87 -18.50
N GLU A 956 17.85 -15.74 -18.14
CA GLU A 956 16.61 -15.40 -17.41
C GLU A 956 16.83 -15.24 -15.89
N GLU A 957 18.00 -15.59 -15.35
CA GLU A 957 18.38 -15.24 -13.96
C GLU A 957 18.67 -13.72 -13.77
N GLU A 958 18.67 -12.92 -14.84
CA GLU A 958 18.87 -11.45 -14.80
C GLU A 958 17.67 -10.61 -15.30
N ALA A 959 16.46 -11.20 -15.43
CA ALA A 959 15.28 -10.44 -15.85
C ALA A 959 14.64 -9.66 -14.69
N GLU A 960 15.26 -8.53 -14.34
CA GLU A 960 14.69 -7.45 -13.50
C GLU A 960 13.45 -6.83 -14.16
N GLU A 961 12.65 -6.11 -13.35
CA GLU A 961 11.68 -5.13 -13.85
C GLU A 961 12.29 -4.33 -15.02
N ALA A 962 11.50 -4.13 -16.09
CA ALA A 962 11.93 -3.50 -17.33
C ALA A 962 12.99 -2.42 -17.08
N SER A 963 14.21 -2.67 -17.53
CA SER A 963 15.43 -1.91 -17.17
C SER A 963 15.39 -0.43 -17.61
N GLY A 964 14.28 0.03 -18.20
CA GLY A 964 14.13 1.32 -18.86
C GLY A 964 15.00 1.45 -20.12
N THR A 965 15.73 0.40 -20.50
CA THR A 965 16.61 0.36 -21.68
C THR A 965 16.05 -0.46 -22.83
N GLU A 966 14.97 -1.20 -22.60
CA GLU A 966 14.27 -1.97 -23.61
C GLU A 966 13.61 -1.03 -24.63
N GLU A 967 13.93 -1.27 -25.90
CA GLU A 967 13.31 -0.56 -27.00
C GLU A 967 11.85 -1.00 -27.13
N PHE A 968 10.92 -0.05 -27.17
CA PHE A 968 9.49 -0.33 -27.29
C PHE A 968 9.25 -1.24 -28.51
N PHE A 969 8.48 -2.33 -28.35
CA PHE A 969 8.37 -3.37 -29.38
C PHE A 969 7.95 -2.83 -30.76
N LEU A 970 7.10 -1.78 -30.80
CA LEU A 970 6.74 -1.12 -32.06
C LEU A 970 7.96 -0.52 -32.76
N VAL A 971 8.90 0.05 -32.03
CA VAL A 971 10.13 0.62 -32.61
C VAL A 971 11.02 -0.48 -33.18
N GLN A 972 11.11 -1.63 -32.51
CA GLN A 972 11.82 -2.80 -33.04
C GLN A 972 11.16 -3.29 -34.34
N MET A 973 9.84 -3.43 -34.35
CA MET A 973 9.10 -3.78 -35.56
C MET A 973 9.32 -2.80 -36.70
N TRP A 974 9.28 -1.48 -36.43
CA TRP A 974 9.48 -0.45 -37.45
C TRP A 974 10.87 -0.50 -38.07
N LYS A 975 11.89 -0.92 -37.31
CA LYS A 975 13.25 -1.11 -37.84
C LYS A 975 13.33 -2.20 -38.89
N THR A 976 12.53 -3.25 -38.74
CA THR A 976 12.55 -4.44 -39.59
C THR A 976 11.35 -4.51 -40.53
N ALA A 977 10.48 -3.50 -40.54
CA ALA A 977 9.26 -3.51 -41.31
C ALA A 977 9.55 -3.56 -42.82
N ASP A 978 9.05 -4.63 -43.44
CA ASP A 978 9.15 -4.85 -44.87
C ASP A 978 7.85 -5.46 -45.41
N PRO A 979 6.97 -4.68 -46.07
CA PRO A 979 7.15 -3.31 -46.57
C PRO A 979 7.09 -2.21 -45.48
N PRO A 980 7.42 -0.95 -45.84
CA PRO A 980 7.25 0.21 -44.96
C PRO A 980 5.85 0.31 -44.34
N ILE A 981 5.78 0.78 -43.09
CA ILE A 981 4.52 0.93 -42.35
C ILE A 981 3.86 2.25 -42.74
N VAL A 982 2.62 2.18 -43.19
CA VAL A 982 1.82 3.35 -43.53
C VAL A 982 0.94 3.73 -42.35
N LEU A 983 0.98 5.00 -41.94
CA LEU A 983 0.03 5.60 -41.02
C LEU A 983 -0.66 6.78 -41.71
N LEU A 984 -1.99 6.74 -41.78
CA LEU A 984 -2.76 7.92 -42.19
C LEU A 984 -2.82 8.90 -41.01
N ASN A 985 -2.63 10.19 -41.29
CA ASN A 985 -2.57 11.21 -40.25
C ASN A 985 -3.90 11.26 -39.49
N GLN A 986 -3.86 10.83 -38.23
CA GLN A 986 -5.05 10.62 -37.44
C GLN A 986 -5.67 11.95 -37.02
N THR A 987 -6.99 12.04 -37.13
CA THR A 987 -7.78 13.01 -36.35
C THR A 987 -7.33 12.94 -34.88
N PRO A 988 -7.13 14.07 -34.17
CA PRO A 988 -6.66 14.07 -32.79
C PRO A 988 -7.39 13.04 -31.93
N ILE A 989 -6.68 12.34 -31.02
CA ILE A 989 -7.21 11.22 -30.20
C ILE A 989 -8.56 11.58 -29.53
N ALA A 990 -8.72 12.84 -29.11
CA ALA A 990 -9.95 13.36 -28.50
C ALA A 990 -11.19 13.35 -29.44
N LYS A 991 -11.00 13.43 -30.76
CA LYS A 991 -12.05 13.29 -31.78
C LYS A 991 -12.16 11.84 -32.31
N SER A 992 -11.06 11.09 -32.29
CA SER A 992 -10.99 9.68 -32.71
C SER A 992 -11.78 8.71 -31.79
N THR A 993 -11.94 9.07 -30.52
CA THR A 993 -12.67 8.25 -29.52
C THR A 993 -14.16 8.05 -29.82
N GLN A 994 -14.77 8.85 -30.70
CA GLN A 994 -16.16 8.66 -31.14
C GLN A 994 -16.31 7.54 -32.20
N ILE A 995 -15.22 7.16 -32.91
CA ILE A 995 -15.24 6.08 -33.91
C ILE A 995 -14.99 4.75 -33.19
N CYS A 996 -16.09 4.18 -32.70
CA CYS A 996 -16.14 2.86 -32.09
C CYS A 996 -16.91 1.89 -33.00
N MET A 997 -16.56 0.61 -32.94
CA MET A 997 -17.38 -0.50 -33.50
C MET A 997 -18.76 -0.63 -32.79
N SER A 998 -19.20 0.37 -32.03
CA SER A 998 -20.49 0.39 -31.37
C SER A 998 -21.64 0.56 -32.37
N ASN A 999 -22.75 -0.13 -32.11
CA ASN A 999 -23.97 -0.10 -32.93
C ASN A 999 -24.73 1.24 -32.92
N LEU A 1000 -24.25 2.26 -32.21
CA LEU A 1000 -24.94 3.55 -32.07
C LEU A 1000 -24.87 4.40 -33.36
N ILE A 1001 -23.88 4.17 -34.22
CA ILE A 1001 -23.64 4.93 -35.46
C ILE A 1001 -23.43 3.92 -36.59
N THR A 1002 -24.10 4.14 -37.73
CA THR A 1002 -24.00 3.24 -38.90
C THR A 1002 -22.68 3.43 -39.65
N LEU A 1003 -22.27 2.44 -40.45
CA LEU A 1003 -21.10 2.56 -41.33
C LEU A 1003 -21.18 3.79 -42.23
N ARG A 1004 -22.36 4.04 -42.79
CA ARG A 1004 -22.61 5.19 -43.67
C ARG A 1004 -22.35 6.52 -42.96
N GLN A 1005 -22.81 6.67 -41.73
CA GLN A 1005 -22.58 7.87 -40.94
C GLN A 1005 -21.09 8.06 -40.62
N ASP A 1006 -20.37 6.98 -40.29
CA ASP A 1006 -18.92 7.04 -40.06
C ASP A 1006 -18.18 7.49 -41.33
N LEU A 1007 -18.57 6.97 -42.50
CA LEU A 1007 -17.98 7.35 -43.80
C LEU A 1007 -18.26 8.80 -44.17
N GLU A 1008 -19.47 9.31 -43.90
CA GLU A 1008 -19.86 10.71 -44.16
C GLU A 1008 -19.18 11.71 -43.20
N GLN A 1009 -18.90 11.30 -41.96
CA GLN A 1009 -18.33 12.16 -40.92
C GLN A 1009 -16.79 12.17 -40.89
N ALA A 1010 -16.13 11.21 -41.54
CA ALA A 1010 -14.68 11.12 -41.55
C ALA A 1010 -14.06 12.31 -42.31
N GLN A 1011 -13.72 13.38 -41.58
CA GLN A 1011 -12.88 14.46 -42.08
C GLN A 1011 -11.45 13.96 -42.20
N ILE A 1012 -10.88 14.03 -43.40
CA ILE A 1012 -9.54 13.49 -43.67
C ILE A 1012 -8.58 14.61 -44.01
N GLU A 1013 -7.48 14.64 -43.28
CA GLU A 1013 -6.28 15.29 -43.75
C GLU A 1013 -5.67 14.37 -44.81
N HIS A 1014 -5.57 14.82 -46.07
CA HIS A 1014 -5.03 14.02 -47.18
C HIS A 1014 -3.49 13.89 -47.12
N SER A 1015 -2.95 13.77 -45.91
CA SER A 1015 -1.54 13.58 -45.60
C SER A 1015 -1.31 12.18 -45.03
N LEU A 1016 -0.21 11.56 -45.44
CA LEU A 1016 0.18 10.20 -45.09
C LEU A 1016 1.57 10.22 -44.49
N SER A 1017 1.76 9.54 -43.37
CA SER A 1017 3.05 9.28 -42.75
C SER A 1017 3.53 7.90 -43.14
N LEU A 1018 4.67 7.81 -43.81
CA LEU A 1018 5.33 6.54 -44.10
C LEU A 1018 6.47 6.33 -43.10
N LEU A 1019 6.38 5.27 -42.30
CA LEU A 1019 7.39 4.87 -41.34
C LEU A 1019 8.28 3.79 -41.98
N SER A 1020 9.53 4.16 -42.24
CA SER A 1020 10.57 3.23 -42.64
C SER A 1020 11.88 3.63 -41.98
N MET A 1021 12.66 2.64 -41.52
CA MET A 1021 14.00 2.92 -41.02
C MET A 1021 14.87 3.51 -42.12
N ASN A 1022 14.78 2.96 -43.32
CA ASN A 1022 15.37 3.51 -44.52
C ASN A 1022 14.65 2.99 -45.76
N LEU A 1023 13.83 3.85 -46.37
CA LEU A 1023 13.05 3.49 -47.54
C LEU A 1023 13.93 3.02 -48.72
N LYS A 1024 15.12 3.61 -48.88
CA LYS A 1024 16.06 3.28 -49.96
C LYS A 1024 16.80 1.95 -49.77
N LYS A 1025 16.86 1.44 -48.53
CA LYS A 1025 17.47 0.14 -48.21
C LYS A 1025 16.45 -0.99 -48.11
N ASN A 1026 15.16 -0.65 -48.14
CA ASN A 1026 14.10 -1.64 -48.10
C ASN A 1026 14.04 -2.37 -49.46
N VAL A 1027 14.00 -3.71 -49.43
CA VAL A 1027 14.11 -4.55 -50.62
C VAL A 1027 12.75 -4.88 -51.26
N HIS A 1028 11.65 -4.54 -50.61
CA HIS A 1028 10.32 -4.88 -51.09
C HIS A 1028 9.91 -4.01 -52.30
N PRO A 1029 9.20 -4.58 -53.30
CA PRO A 1029 8.78 -3.84 -54.49
C PRO A 1029 8.05 -2.53 -54.18
N HIS A 1030 7.18 -2.53 -53.17
CA HIS A 1030 6.49 -1.33 -52.70
C HIS A 1030 7.44 -0.18 -52.28
N ALA A 1031 8.66 -0.45 -51.78
CA ALA A 1031 9.58 0.62 -51.41
C ALA A 1031 10.11 1.40 -52.63
N VAL A 1032 10.26 0.72 -53.77
CA VAL A 1032 10.60 1.36 -55.04
C VAL A 1032 9.47 2.29 -55.47
N GLU A 1033 8.23 1.78 -55.45
CA GLU A 1033 7.03 2.57 -55.74
C GLU A 1033 6.85 3.75 -54.78
N TRP A 1034 7.07 3.55 -53.48
CA TRP A 1034 7.04 4.63 -52.48
C TRP A 1034 8.09 5.71 -52.72
N THR A 1035 9.28 5.33 -53.20
CA THR A 1035 10.33 6.29 -53.58
C THR A 1035 9.88 7.14 -54.77
N LEU A 1036 9.20 6.53 -55.74
CA LEU A 1036 8.65 7.23 -56.91
C LEU A 1036 7.53 8.22 -56.50
N VAL A 1037 6.63 7.80 -55.61
CA VAL A 1037 5.61 8.69 -55.01
C VAL A 1037 6.26 9.85 -54.26
N GLN A 1038 7.32 9.58 -53.48
CA GLN A 1038 8.06 10.60 -52.74
C GLN A 1038 8.66 11.66 -53.66
N GLU A 1039 9.30 11.22 -54.74
CA GLU A 1039 9.94 12.09 -55.73
C GLU A 1039 8.90 12.93 -56.49
N GLN A 1040 7.79 12.31 -56.90
CA GLN A 1040 6.75 12.95 -57.70
C GLN A 1040 5.94 13.99 -56.89
N HIS A 1041 5.48 13.62 -55.70
CA HIS A 1041 4.56 14.46 -54.92
C HIS A 1041 5.25 15.25 -53.81
N LYS A 1042 6.57 15.11 -53.64
CA LYS A 1042 7.35 15.74 -52.56
C LYS A 1042 6.77 15.45 -51.17
N TRP A 1043 6.23 14.24 -50.99
CA TRP A 1043 5.70 13.83 -49.69
C TRP A 1043 6.82 13.79 -48.67
N ASP A 1044 6.57 14.34 -47.48
CA ASP A 1044 7.52 14.34 -46.37
C ASP A 1044 7.51 12.95 -45.72
N ILE A 1045 8.29 12.04 -46.29
CA ILE A 1045 8.47 10.70 -45.76
C ILE A 1045 9.56 10.74 -44.69
N TYR A 1046 9.18 10.39 -43.47
CA TYR A 1046 10.08 10.44 -42.33
C TYR A 1046 11.11 9.29 -42.38
N ASN A 1047 12.39 9.64 -42.58
CA ASN A 1047 13.51 8.70 -42.57
C ASN A 1047 14.17 8.67 -41.18
N PHE A 1048 13.91 7.60 -40.42
CA PHE A 1048 14.44 7.46 -39.06
C PHE A 1048 15.95 7.27 -39.02
N GLU A 1049 16.56 6.61 -40.01
CA GLU A 1049 18.01 6.45 -40.05
C GLU A 1049 18.70 7.80 -40.24
N GLU A 1050 18.12 8.70 -41.05
CA GLU A 1050 18.62 10.08 -41.17
C GLU A 1050 18.45 10.88 -39.87
N ASP A 1051 17.31 10.76 -39.17
CA ASP A 1051 17.12 11.43 -37.88
C ASP A 1051 18.06 10.86 -36.80
N PHE A 1052 18.26 9.54 -36.78
CA PHE A 1052 19.18 8.88 -35.86
C PHE A 1052 20.63 9.32 -36.14
N GLN A 1053 21.03 9.40 -37.40
CA GLN A 1053 22.33 9.94 -37.80
C GLN A 1053 22.47 11.43 -37.46
N LYS A 1054 21.44 12.25 -37.68
CA LYS A 1054 21.38 13.67 -37.28
C LYS A 1054 21.51 13.84 -35.77
N ARG A 1055 20.85 12.99 -34.97
CA ARG A 1055 20.96 12.98 -33.51
C ARG A 1055 22.31 12.49 -33.04
N GLN A 1056 22.87 11.44 -33.63
CA GLN A 1056 24.23 11.00 -33.31
C GLN A 1056 25.26 12.09 -33.63
N THR A 1057 25.12 12.77 -34.77
CA THR A 1057 25.99 13.91 -35.11
C THR A 1057 25.73 15.12 -34.21
N TRP A 1058 24.50 15.37 -33.79
CA TRP A 1058 24.17 16.43 -32.83
C TRP A 1058 24.73 16.13 -31.43
N CYS A 1059 24.58 14.90 -30.93
CA CYS A 1059 25.18 14.43 -29.68
C CYS A 1059 26.71 14.50 -29.74
N ARG A 1060 27.34 14.06 -30.84
CA ARG A 1060 28.79 14.20 -31.05
C ARG A 1060 29.23 15.67 -31.11
N LYS A 1061 28.43 16.57 -31.71
CA LYS A 1061 28.68 18.02 -31.73
C LYS A 1061 28.55 18.64 -30.34
N MET A 1062 27.54 18.23 -29.56
CA MET A 1062 27.31 18.66 -28.17
C MET A 1062 28.41 18.16 -27.22
N GLU A 1063 28.87 16.91 -27.37
CA GLU A 1063 30.02 16.37 -26.62
C GLU A 1063 31.34 17.10 -26.96
N CYS A 1064 31.49 17.59 -28.20
CA CYS A 1064 32.59 18.47 -28.59
C CYS A 1064 32.47 19.90 -28.01
N THR A 1065 31.26 20.42 -27.79
CA THR A 1065 31.06 21.77 -27.21
C THR A 1065 31.09 21.78 -25.68
N THR A 1066 30.66 20.70 -25.01
CA THR A 1066 30.68 20.57 -23.54
C THR A 1066 32.02 20.10 -22.96
N ARG A 1067 33.06 19.92 -23.78
CA ARG A 1067 34.43 19.68 -23.28
C ARG A 1067 35.06 20.91 -22.59
N ARG A 1068 34.38 22.08 -22.55
CA ARG A 1068 34.83 23.29 -21.82
C ARG A 1068 34.11 23.61 -20.51
N GLU A 1069 32.99 22.97 -20.17
CA GLU A 1069 32.31 23.20 -18.88
C GLU A 1069 31.75 21.89 -18.34
N LYS A 1070 32.43 21.31 -17.34
CA LYS A 1070 31.96 20.13 -16.61
C LYS A 1070 31.55 20.53 -15.20
N THR A 1071 30.25 20.63 -14.94
CA THR A 1071 29.61 20.31 -13.65
C THR A 1071 28.09 20.18 -13.82
N SER A 1072 27.63 18.97 -14.17
CA SER A 1072 26.38 18.34 -13.71
C SER A 1072 26.09 17.13 -14.60
N ARG A 1073 25.95 15.94 -13.98
CA ARG A 1073 25.47 14.73 -14.65
C ARG A 1073 23.98 14.59 -14.34
N SER A 1074 23.16 15.07 -15.26
CA SER A 1074 21.74 14.72 -15.35
C SER A 1074 21.60 13.73 -16.50
N LYS A 1075 21.27 12.46 -16.20
CA LYS A 1075 20.85 11.51 -17.25
C LYS A 1075 19.45 11.92 -17.71
N CYS A 1076 19.36 12.60 -18.84
CA CYS A 1076 18.07 12.89 -19.49
C CYS A 1076 17.50 11.60 -20.10
N ILE A 1077 16.41 11.10 -19.51
CA ILE A 1077 15.51 10.13 -20.14
C ILE A 1077 14.66 10.92 -21.14
N CYS A 1078 15.04 10.87 -22.41
CA CYS A 1078 14.38 11.60 -23.50
C CYS A 1078 13.85 10.59 -24.53
N TYR A 1079 12.88 9.76 -24.15
CA TYR A 1079 12.27 8.79 -25.08
C TYR A 1079 10.73 8.73 -25.08
N CYS A 1080 10.02 9.38 -24.16
CA CYS A 1080 8.55 9.21 -24.05
C CYS A 1080 7.67 10.41 -24.47
N LYS A 1081 8.22 11.52 -24.98
CA LYS A 1081 7.39 12.68 -25.41
C LYS A 1081 7.00 12.69 -26.89
N PHE A 1082 7.33 11.64 -27.65
CA PHE A 1082 7.38 11.71 -29.12
C PHE A 1082 6.08 11.37 -29.87
N VAL A 1083 5.09 10.73 -29.23
CA VAL A 1083 3.87 10.28 -29.95
C VAL A 1083 2.79 11.38 -30.02
N VAL A 1084 2.94 12.50 -29.30
CA VAL A 1084 1.88 13.52 -29.17
C VAL A 1084 2.08 14.77 -30.05
N ASP A 1085 3.28 15.01 -30.60
CA ASP A 1085 3.62 16.26 -31.31
C ASP A 1085 4.14 16.08 -32.75
N LEU A 1086 3.56 15.17 -33.55
CA LEU A 1086 3.77 15.15 -35.00
C LEU A 1086 2.77 16.10 -35.69
N LYS A 1087 3.18 17.36 -35.92
CA LYS A 1087 2.53 18.28 -36.87
C LYS A 1087 3.47 18.54 -38.04
N VAL A 1088 3.04 18.18 -39.25
CA VAL A 1088 3.73 18.52 -40.50
C VAL A 1088 3.08 19.75 -41.13
N GLN A 1089 3.88 20.76 -41.43
CA GLN A 1089 3.46 21.95 -42.19
C GLN A 1089 3.56 21.65 -43.69
N THR A 1090 2.43 21.60 -44.39
CA THR A 1090 2.42 21.77 -45.85
C THR A 1090 2.41 23.27 -46.16
N LYS A 1091 3.43 23.77 -46.87
CA LYS A 1091 3.33 25.06 -47.55
C LYS A 1091 2.47 24.86 -48.80
N PRO A 1092 1.36 25.59 -49.00
CA PRO A 1092 0.63 25.52 -50.25
C PRO A 1092 1.50 26.12 -51.36
N ASN A 1093 1.66 25.35 -52.43
CA ASN A 1093 2.24 25.83 -53.67
C ASN A 1093 1.13 26.60 -54.42
N GLU A 1094 1.11 27.93 -54.27
CA GLU A 1094 0.41 28.80 -55.22
C GLU A 1094 1.15 28.73 -56.55
N ASN A 1095 0.74 27.81 -57.42
CA ASN A 1095 0.78 27.94 -58.88
C ASN A 1095 0.27 26.63 -59.51
N ASN A 1096 -1.03 26.60 -59.83
CA ASN A 1096 -1.52 26.26 -61.19
C ASN A 1096 -3.04 26.48 -61.25
N LYS A 1097 -3.43 27.41 -62.12
CA LYS A 1097 -4.72 27.48 -62.79
C LYS A 1097 -4.71 26.56 -64.00
#